data_AF-A0A4Q3Y8A6-F1
#
_entry.id   AF-A0A4Q3Y8A6-F1
#
_cell.length_a   1.000
_cell.length_b   1.000
_cell.length_c   1.000
_cell.angle_alpha   90.00
_cell.angle_beta   90.00
_cell.angle_gamma   90.00
#
_symmetry.space_group_name_H-M   'P 1'
#
loop_
_entity.id
_entity.type
_entity.pdbx_description
1 polymer ?
#
loop_
_entity_poly.entity_id
_entity_poly.type
_entity_poly.pdbx_seq_one_letter_code
_entity_poly.pdbx_strand_id
1 'polypeptide(L)'
;MLFEDRSGIRVILLWVFVCAFLVGLPVWIGDFLYRIYTMPPLETSVRTEAGPVPGDDRIYDVRLGPDGTARCDVDLTPNRTVLGYLPAEDPRAMSAYRAHCGDLDGIVIESYEFTGPDLRLRALSDDPFFGDPMQPGTDRYLAVAPAAGLSAAEISTALSDPGLRNSVTGALMNAVVDRPSTGVCLDLSQTPEVGTEVLEALASDLERYFSSFGKTCLIAGPEAGFWASPIIAGAFDLTIVTGFQKTQSVLEPLAPTQWFEERVIPVFGAMEPSRRGVALGVFGSIWTSGSATSRTVSFSEASWLLSRYDGSLGYSSRLGTSQISFVDETRRSNRIWLLDAVSLHNQLSEAGDGASVLVWPLGFEDPSIWPVLRAPSQSLAALDALRGPIEMRDRVVEVGSGIAVTGIDAGETGQRQIDVDDAGRVVGQRLVQVPRPVTVMRTTAGASGTALLTFDGTIAEPYWSSLLDILDDSRISATFFLTDQQMLGQGPALNDLIDRGHTIGLMIRSHAEPGTFESTVEGVFNNGAQQLLGHLSGERTTVVRAWHRPLGSPATPTQLHATIQLTEQGYIPIGSGATIRDIDADRDEMMAQLRDANLSGRPAVLTFDLTSPQAALSVAALPRVLLDLRRDGFSIRSLSEGTNLAQPTLAPSHGIAPVWRDSVTYAILEFWYFKLTFVFLCLLLFAIIRSLIYLALAFVRRPQPPIDRTFCPGVTVIVPAYNESKVIVQSIRSILKSDYPNFEVLVVDDGSSDDTSEAVMKAFGSNPKVRLIAQRNGGKWQAENRALHHVRTPFFVGVDADTVLDPKALWWIVQPFKDERVGAVAGFVEVSNPHNFLTWCQALEYRVSQSVTRRSFEVFNGIFVVPGAIGGWRLTAVEAAGRYSGDTITEDADLTVAVHRAGYKVRFQENARAYTEAPSHVSAFLKQRLRWTLGMLQTSWKHRRTIAEFRPIGVISILDAIWFSLLTSFLSPLVDLLLISILIKLIYLAATGGSDIIGPLPVAVIGSYFVLLALDMVNTLAAFWFEKRFDWRLLLLTPVLRFGYRQLIYISSIHAVIRAVSGRLPGWQKLQRRAAELGVPTERVSMPEALFATRRGAGFLAGAAKKDRGAPAP
;
A
#
# COMPACT_ATOMS: atom_id res chain seq x y z
N MET A 1 47.95 18.75 6.53
CA MET A 1 47.73 17.36 6.07
C MET A 1 46.74 17.20 4.92
N LEU A 2 45.50 17.73 4.95
CA LEU A 2 44.48 17.44 3.91
C LEU A 2 44.89 17.94 2.50
N PHE A 3 45.49 19.14 2.40
CA PHE A 3 45.85 19.79 1.14
C PHE A 3 47.33 19.64 0.73
N GLU A 4 48.12 18.85 1.45
CA GLU A 4 49.60 18.82 1.32
C GLU A 4 50.13 17.58 0.59
N ASP A 5 49.28 16.60 0.24
CA ASP A 5 49.74 15.40 -0.44
C ASP A 5 49.92 15.62 -1.96
N ARG A 6 51.18 15.86 -2.37
CA ARG A 6 51.60 15.93 -3.77
C ARG A 6 51.97 14.57 -4.38
N SER A 7 52.05 13.51 -3.58
CA SER A 7 52.56 12.18 -4.01
C SER A 7 51.57 11.38 -4.84
N GLY A 8 50.30 11.75 -4.82
CA GLY A 8 49.22 11.04 -5.52
C GLY A 8 48.83 9.70 -4.90
N ILE A 9 49.51 9.25 -3.84
CA ILE A 9 49.25 7.96 -3.16
C ILE A 9 47.83 7.94 -2.59
N ARG A 10 47.36 9.03 -1.98
CA ARG A 10 45.97 9.12 -1.49
C ARG A 10 44.95 9.04 -2.61
N VAL A 11 45.29 9.56 -3.80
CA VAL A 11 44.41 9.44 -4.97
C VAL A 11 44.28 7.98 -5.36
N ILE A 12 45.40 7.26 -5.41
CA ILE A 12 45.43 5.84 -5.75
C ILE A 12 44.62 5.04 -4.72
N LEU A 13 44.86 5.24 -3.42
CA LEU A 13 44.10 4.55 -2.36
C LEU A 13 42.61 4.86 -2.42
N LEU A 14 42.23 6.12 -2.66
CA LEU A 14 40.83 6.52 -2.81
C LEU A 14 40.18 5.85 -4.04
N TRP A 15 40.86 5.84 -5.18
CA TRP A 15 40.35 5.16 -6.39
C TRP A 15 40.30 3.65 -6.22
N VAL A 16 41.28 3.05 -5.55
CA VAL A 16 41.24 1.62 -5.21
C VAL A 16 40.02 1.32 -4.33
N PHE A 17 39.75 2.15 -3.31
CA PHE A 17 38.56 1.99 -2.47
C PHE A 17 37.26 2.19 -3.24
N VAL A 18 37.16 3.25 -4.06
CA VAL A 18 35.97 3.53 -4.89
C VAL A 18 35.74 2.43 -5.92
N CYS A 19 36.78 1.94 -6.60
CA CYS A 19 36.68 0.84 -7.54
C CYS A 19 36.31 -0.47 -6.83
N ALA A 20 36.92 -0.76 -5.67
CA ALA A 20 36.55 -1.91 -4.86
C ALA A 20 35.08 -1.83 -4.40
N PHE A 21 34.58 -0.65 -4.07
CA PHE A 21 33.18 -0.42 -3.70
C PHE A 21 32.24 -0.54 -4.91
N LEU A 22 32.57 0.08 -6.05
CA LEU A 22 31.75 0.05 -7.28
C LEU A 22 31.66 -1.34 -7.90
N VAL A 23 32.66 -2.21 -7.69
CA VAL A 23 32.63 -3.61 -8.14
C VAL A 23 32.07 -4.52 -7.05
N GLY A 24 32.49 -4.33 -5.80
CA GLY A 24 32.10 -5.18 -4.69
C GLY A 24 30.62 -5.04 -4.30
N LEU A 25 30.06 -3.82 -4.35
CA LEU A 25 28.68 -3.58 -3.94
C LEU A 25 27.66 -4.23 -4.90
N PRO A 26 27.74 -4.09 -6.24
CA PRO A 26 26.81 -4.79 -7.14
C PRO A 26 26.95 -6.31 -7.08
N VAL A 27 28.17 -6.82 -6.92
CA VAL A 27 28.40 -8.27 -6.74
C VAL A 27 27.76 -8.75 -5.44
N TRP A 28 27.89 -8.00 -4.35
CA TRP A 28 27.28 -8.34 -3.07
C TRP A 28 25.75 -8.24 -3.10
N ILE A 29 25.18 -7.18 -3.65
CA ILE A 29 23.72 -7.04 -3.81
C ILE A 29 23.20 -8.14 -4.75
N GLY A 30 23.90 -8.40 -5.85
CA GLY A 30 23.54 -9.45 -6.81
C GLY A 30 23.56 -10.84 -6.17
N ASP A 31 24.58 -11.16 -5.39
CA ASP A 31 24.69 -12.40 -4.61
C ASP A 31 23.57 -12.53 -3.57
N PHE A 32 23.27 -11.45 -2.84
CA PHE A 32 22.15 -11.42 -1.88
C PHE A 32 20.79 -11.66 -2.56
N LEU A 33 20.49 -10.93 -3.64
CA LEU A 33 19.24 -11.10 -4.38
C LEU A 33 19.16 -12.47 -5.06
N TYR A 34 20.28 -13.00 -5.56
CA TYR A 34 20.36 -14.33 -6.13
C TYR A 34 20.04 -15.40 -5.09
N ARG A 35 20.57 -15.28 -3.86
CA ARG A 35 20.23 -16.20 -2.75
C ARG A 35 18.76 -16.16 -2.36
N ILE A 36 18.12 -15.00 -2.38
CA ILE A 36 16.66 -14.87 -2.14
C ILE A 36 15.88 -15.53 -3.28
N TYR A 37 16.25 -15.21 -4.52
CA TYR A 37 15.54 -15.67 -5.70
C TYR A 37 15.67 -17.19 -5.92
N THR A 38 16.84 -17.76 -5.60
CA THR A 38 17.12 -19.20 -5.75
C THR A 38 16.91 -20.01 -4.47
N MET A 39 16.28 -19.42 -3.45
CA MET A 39 15.98 -20.12 -2.21
C MET A 39 15.08 -21.34 -2.53
N PRO A 40 15.48 -22.56 -2.13
CA PRO A 40 14.68 -23.75 -2.42
C PRO A 40 13.34 -23.69 -1.67
N PRO A 41 12.26 -24.24 -2.27
CA PRO A 41 10.97 -24.35 -1.61
C PRO A 41 11.10 -25.15 -0.31
N LEU A 42 10.17 -24.93 0.61
CA LEU A 42 10.19 -25.60 1.90
C LEU A 42 9.84 -27.08 1.71
N GLU A 43 10.66 -27.99 2.26
CA GLU A 43 10.33 -29.42 2.27
C GLU A 43 9.15 -29.66 3.22
N THR A 44 7.98 -29.98 2.67
CA THR A 44 6.82 -30.36 3.48
C THR A 44 6.99 -31.81 3.93
N SER A 45 7.48 -31.99 5.16
CA SER A 45 7.52 -33.31 5.82
C SER A 45 6.12 -33.87 6.14
N VAL A 46 5.06 -33.08 5.95
CA VAL A 46 3.66 -33.46 6.15
C VAL A 46 3.05 -33.99 4.84
N ARG A 47 3.65 -35.04 4.27
CA ARG A 47 2.85 -36.08 3.59
C ARG A 47 2.61 -37.17 4.62
N THR A 48 1.78 -36.90 5.63
CA THR A 48 1.31 -37.98 6.49
C THR A 48 0.49 -38.93 5.65
N GLU A 49 1.01 -40.13 5.41
CA GLU A 49 0.28 -41.29 4.89
C GLU A 49 -0.90 -41.70 5.79
N ALA A 50 -1.09 -41.04 6.93
CA ALA A 50 -2.30 -41.12 7.73
C ALA A 50 -3.37 -40.20 7.12
N GLY A 51 -4.22 -40.78 6.28
CA GLY A 51 -5.50 -40.16 5.93
C GLY A 51 -6.30 -39.81 7.20
N PRO A 52 -7.21 -38.82 7.12
CA PRO A 52 -8.11 -38.52 8.23
C PRO A 52 -8.89 -39.77 8.63
N VAL A 53 -9.03 -39.96 9.94
CA VAL A 53 -9.79 -41.07 10.53
C VAL A 53 -11.27 -40.88 10.19
N PRO A 54 -11.96 -41.87 9.59
CA PRO A 54 -13.36 -41.72 9.19
C PRO A 54 -14.26 -41.67 10.42
N GLY A 55 -15.12 -40.65 10.50
CA GLY A 55 -16.19 -40.59 11.50
C GLY A 55 -16.93 -39.25 11.56
N ASP A 56 -16.27 -38.15 11.20
CA ASP A 56 -16.83 -36.80 11.34
C ASP A 56 -16.31 -35.81 10.28
N ASP A 57 -15.90 -36.33 9.11
CA ASP A 57 -15.44 -35.50 7.98
C ASP A 57 -16.64 -34.75 7.39
N ARG A 58 -16.77 -33.48 7.79
CA ARG A 58 -17.70 -32.55 7.17
C ARG A 58 -17.12 -32.11 5.82
N ILE A 59 -17.61 -32.73 4.75
CA ILE A 59 -17.30 -32.33 3.39
C ILE A 59 -18.10 -31.07 3.06
N TYR A 60 -17.41 -29.92 3.04
CA TYR A 60 -17.95 -28.67 2.54
C TYR A 60 -17.73 -28.62 1.03
N ASP A 61 -18.81 -28.57 0.25
CA ASP A 61 -18.81 -28.45 -1.20
C ASP A 61 -19.01 -26.97 -1.58
N VAL A 62 -17.93 -26.20 -1.64
CA VAL A 62 -18.01 -24.77 -1.98
C VAL A 62 -17.69 -24.59 -3.45
N ARG A 63 -18.62 -23.98 -4.19
CA ARG A 63 -18.32 -23.48 -5.53
C ARG A 63 -17.67 -22.11 -5.45
N LEU A 64 -16.57 -21.95 -6.17
CA LEU A 64 -15.83 -20.70 -6.17
C LEU A 64 -16.59 -19.64 -6.99
N GLY A 65 -17.15 -18.63 -6.32
CA GLY A 65 -17.87 -17.52 -6.99
C GLY A 65 -16.90 -16.55 -7.68
N PRO A 66 -17.29 -15.86 -8.78
CA PRO A 66 -16.43 -14.88 -9.44
C PRO A 66 -15.96 -13.78 -8.47
N ASP A 67 -14.80 -13.16 -8.73
CA ASP A 67 -14.28 -12.08 -7.90
C ASP A 67 -15.20 -10.84 -7.99
N GLY A 68 -15.98 -10.61 -6.93
CA GLY A 68 -16.92 -9.48 -6.81
C GLY A 68 -18.39 -9.91 -6.73
N THR A 69 -19.29 -8.92 -6.60
CA THR A 69 -20.74 -9.14 -6.73
C THR A 69 -20.98 -9.70 -8.13
N ALA A 70 -21.38 -10.98 -8.22
CA ALA A 70 -21.72 -11.61 -9.49
C ALA A 70 -22.64 -10.69 -10.28
N ARG A 71 -22.18 -10.22 -11.45
CA ARG A 71 -23.08 -9.55 -12.42
C ARG A 71 -23.94 -10.64 -13.02
N CYS A 72 -25.08 -10.84 -12.40
CA CYS A 72 -26.16 -11.67 -12.88
C CYS A 72 -26.85 -11.01 -14.09
N ASP A 73 -26.09 -10.59 -15.10
CA ASP A 73 -26.51 -9.68 -16.18
C ASP A 73 -26.51 -10.44 -17.51
N VAL A 74 -27.23 -11.55 -17.56
CA VAL A 74 -27.37 -12.38 -18.77
C VAL A 74 -28.84 -12.56 -19.10
N ASP A 75 -29.27 -11.92 -20.19
CA ASP A 75 -30.55 -12.18 -20.86
C ASP A 75 -30.52 -13.61 -21.45
N LEU A 76 -30.88 -14.60 -20.63
CA LEU A 76 -31.28 -15.92 -21.09
C LEU A 76 -32.77 -16.03 -20.82
N THR A 77 -33.58 -16.14 -21.86
CA THR A 77 -34.99 -16.54 -21.74
C THR A 77 -35.02 -18.07 -21.77
N PRO A 78 -35.12 -18.77 -20.63
CA PRO A 78 -35.22 -20.22 -20.65
C PRO A 78 -36.57 -20.67 -21.25
N ASN A 79 -36.57 -21.84 -21.88
CA ASN A 79 -37.78 -22.46 -22.45
C ASN A 79 -38.72 -23.02 -21.36
N ARG A 80 -38.27 -23.08 -20.10
CA ARG A 80 -38.98 -23.61 -18.92
C ARG A 80 -38.63 -22.77 -17.68
N THR A 81 -39.52 -22.69 -16.71
CA THR A 81 -39.25 -22.00 -15.44
C THR A 81 -38.39 -22.89 -14.53
N VAL A 82 -37.23 -22.39 -14.10
CA VAL A 82 -36.30 -23.08 -13.20
C VAL A 82 -36.18 -22.31 -11.88
N LEU A 83 -36.47 -23.00 -10.78
CA LEU A 83 -36.39 -22.50 -9.42
C LEU A 83 -35.28 -23.24 -8.66
N GLY A 84 -34.62 -22.57 -7.72
CA GLY A 84 -33.64 -23.18 -6.83
C GLY A 84 -34.12 -23.25 -5.38
N TYR A 85 -33.97 -24.39 -4.71
CA TYR A 85 -34.24 -24.52 -3.28
C TYR A 85 -32.99 -24.23 -2.45
N LEU A 86 -33.06 -23.25 -1.54
CA LEU A 86 -31.99 -22.86 -0.63
C LEU A 86 -32.36 -23.30 0.80
N PRO A 87 -31.72 -24.35 1.33
CA PRO A 87 -31.85 -24.73 2.73
C PRO A 87 -31.35 -23.63 3.68
N ALA A 88 -31.92 -23.58 4.88
CA ALA A 88 -31.46 -22.67 5.92
C ALA A 88 -30.03 -23.06 6.34
N GLU A 89 -29.17 -22.06 6.55
CA GLU A 89 -27.81 -22.24 7.09
C GLU A 89 -26.85 -23.11 6.25
N ASP A 90 -27.15 -23.37 4.96
CA ASP A 90 -26.25 -24.11 4.06
C ASP A 90 -25.43 -23.18 3.13
N PRO A 91 -24.12 -22.98 3.38
CA PRO A 91 -23.29 -22.10 2.58
C PRO A 91 -23.09 -22.58 1.12
N ARG A 92 -23.30 -23.88 0.85
CA ARG A 92 -23.16 -24.47 -0.48
C ARG A 92 -24.25 -23.98 -1.41
N ALA A 93 -25.48 -23.85 -0.90
CA ALA A 93 -26.63 -23.40 -1.65
C ALA A 93 -26.49 -21.93 -2.11
N MET A 94 -25.92 -21.07 -1.25
CA MET A 94 -25.64 -19.67 -1.60
C MET A 94 -24.55 -19.55 -2.68
N SER A 95 -23.48 -20.32 -2.52
CA SER A 95 -22.41 -20.39 -3.51
C SER A 95 -22.92 -20.86 -4.88
N ALA A 96 -23.76 -21.89 -4.91
CA ALA A 96 -24.42 -22.37 -6.13
C ALA A 96 -25.37 -21.32 -6.73
N TYR A 97 -26.17 -20.63 -5.90
CA TYR A 97 -27.05 -19.54 -6.34
C TYR A 97 -26.26 -18.43 -7.04
N ARG A 98 -25.18 -17.92 -6.43
CA ARG A 98 -24.37 -16.84 -7.03
C ARG A 98 -23.77 -17.22 -8.38
N ALA A 99 -23.49 -18.52 -8.57
CA ALA A 99 -22.84 -19.01 -9.77
C ALA A 99 -23.85 -19.39 -10.89
N HIS A 100 -25.12 -19.62 -10.54
CA HIS A 100 -26.21 -19.96 -11.46
C HIS A 100 -27.38 -18.96 -11.42
N CYS A 101 -27.18 -17.76 -10.90
CA CYS A 101 -28.24 -16.76 -10.79
C CYS A 101 -28.82 -16.36 -12.16
N GLY A 102 -28.08 -16.57 -13.26
CA GLY A 102 -28.56 -16.36 -14.64
C GLY A 102 -29.29 -17.56 -15.25
N ASP A 103 -29.24 -18.74 -14.61
CA ASP A 103 -29.95 -19.95 -15.02
C ASP A 103 -31.25 -20.17 -14.20
N LEU A 104 -31.59 -19.26 -13.28
CA LEU A 104 -32.70 -19.36 -12.33
C LEU A 104 -33.72 -18.24 -12.51
N ASP A 105 -35.00 -18.60 -12.68
CA ASP A 105 -36.13 -17.66 -12.74
C ASP A 105 -36.64 -17.27 -11.34
N GLY A 106 -36.32 -18.08 -10.32
CA GLY A 106 -36.75 -17.85 -8.95
C GLY A 106 -36.02 -18.70 -7.92
N ILE A 107 -36.21 -18.38 -6.65
CA ILE A 107 -35.65 -19.09 -5.51
C ILE A 107 -36.69 -19.35 -4.43
N VAL A 108 -36.57 -20.51 -3.79
CA VAL A 108 -37.36 -20.93 -2.63
C VAL A 108 -36.41 -21.04 -1.44
N ILE A 109 -36.56 -20.17 -0.45
CA ILE A 109 -35.64 -20.06 0.69
C ILE A 109 -36.30 -20.61 1.93
N GLU A 110 -35.74 -21.67 2.50
CA GLU A 110 -36.15 -22.20 3.81
C GLU A 110 -35.92 -21.13 4.89
N SER A 111 -37.00 -20.52 5.36
CA SER A 111 -36.94 -19.29 6.16
C SER A 111 -37.62 -19.42 7.51
N TYR A 112 -38.72 -20.17 7.56
CA TYR A 112 -39.52 -20.32 8.76
C TYR A 112 -39.95 -21.77 8.95
N GLU A 113 -40.24 -22.11 10.20
CA GLU A 113 -40.92 -23.35 10.54
C GLU A 113 -42.15 -23.12 11.42
N PHE A 114 -43.12 -24.02 11.32
CA PHE A 114 -44.26 -24.05 12.23
C PHE A 114 -43.91 -24.82 13.50
N THR A 115 -44.07 -24.15 14.64
CA THR A 115 -43.77 -24.69 15.97
C THR A 115 -45.02 -24.76 16.84
N GLY A 116 -45.12 -25.84 17.62
CA GLY A 116 -46.18 -26.05 18.60
C GLY A 116 -47.56 -26.36 18.00
N PRO A 117 -48.54 -26.71 18.86
CA PRO A 117 -49.90 -27.04 18.45
C PRO A 117 -50.71 -25.83 17.96
N ASP A 118 -50.23 -24.60 18.16
CA ASP A 118 -50.83 -23.35 17.68
C ASP A 118 -50.18 -22.81 16.39
N LEU A 119 -49.27 -23.58 15.76
CA LEU A 119 -48.62 -23.26 14.48
C LEU A 119 -47.96 -21.88 14.44
N ARG A 120 -47.16 -21.55 15.46
CA ARG A 120 -46.38 -20.30 15.47
C ARG A 120 -45.20 -20.38 14.49
N LEU A 121 -44.99 -19.31 13.73
CA LEU A 121 -43.81 -19.16 12.88
C LEU A 121 -42.57 -18.86 13.73
N ARG A 122 -41.54 -19.70 13.59
CA ARG A 122 -40.19 -19.45 14.09
C ARG A 122 -39.26 -19.23 12.91
N ALA A 123 -38.51 -18.13 12.90
CA ALA A 123 -37.47 -17.92 11.89
C ALA A 123 -36.33 -18.91 12.11
N LEU A 124 -35.88 -19.57 11.05
CA LEU A 124 -34.82 -20.57 11.11
C LEU A 124 -33.42 -19.96 11.13
N SER A 125 -33.28 -18.70 10.70
CA SER A 125 -31.99 -18.04 10.54
C SER A 125 -32.13 -16.51 10.57
N ASP A 126 -31.19 -15.83 11.22
CA ASP A 126 -31.04 -14.35 11.27
C ASP A 126 -30.11 -13.81 10.14
N ASP A 127 -29.67 -14.68 9.23
CA ASP A 127 -28.48 -14.56 8.35
C ASP A 127 -28.73 -13.74 7.04
N PRO A 128 -27.68 -13.20 6.38
CA PRO A 128 -27.70 -12.13 5.38
C PRO A 128 -28.13 -12.57 3.97
N PHE A 129 -28.81 -13.72 3.81
CA PHE A 129 -29.45 -14.14 2.55
C PHE A 129 -30.37 -13.05 1.95
N PHE A 130 -30.82 -12.11 2.79
CA PHE A 130 -31.66 -10.97 2.43
C PHE A 130 -30.87 -9.70 2.08
N GLY A 131 -29.56 -9.65 2.32
CA GLY A 131 -28.69 -8.49 2.08
C GLY A 131 -27.95 -8.49 0.73
N ASP A 132 -27.89 -9.63 0.03
CA ASP A 132 -27.24 -9.72 -1.28
C ASP A 132 -28.14 -9.14 -2.41
N PRO A 133 -27.61 -8.31 -3.32
CA PRO A 133 -28.37 -7.75 -4.44
C PRO A 133 -28.74 -8.86 -5.44
N MET A 134 -30.04 -9.13 -5.59
CA MET A 134 -30.58 -10.07 -6.58
C MET A 134 -30.79 -9.43 -7.95
N GLN A 135 -30.91 -10.26 -8.99
CA GLN A 135 -31.38 -9.81 -10.29
C GLN A 135 -32.78 -9.17 -10.20
N PRO A 136 -33.02 -8.05 -10.91
CA PRO A 136 -34.37 -7.56 -11.12
C PRO A 136 -35.22 -8.61 -11.84
N GLY A 137 -36.35 -9.01 -11.26
CA GLY A 137 -37.33 -9.91 -11.90
C GLY A 137 -37.32 -11.38 -11.44
N THR A 138 -36.40 -11.79 -10.56
CA THR A 138 -36.38 -13.14 -9.98
C THR A 138 -37.48 -13.32 -8.93
N ASP A 139 -38.29 -14.38 -9.05
CA ASP A 139 -39.33 -14.69 -8.06
C ASP A 139 -38.71 -15.21 -6.75
N ARG A 140 -39.09 -14.65 -5.59
CA ARG A 140 -38.61 -15.07 -4.27
C ARG A 140 -39.73 -15.64 -3.42
N TYR A 141 -39.64 -16.91 -3.05
CA TYR A 141 -40.57 -17.56 -2.14
C TYR A 141 -39.92 -17.86 -0.79
N LEU A 142 -40.62 -17.50 0.29
CA LEU A 142 -40.25 -17.92 1.65
C LEU A 142 -40.85 -19.30 1.89
N ALA A 143 -40.03 -20.33 1.99
CA ALA A 143 -40.48 -21.66 2.37
C ALA A 143 -40.76 -21.74 3.87
N VAL A 144 -41.92 -22.30 4.19
CA VAL A 144 -42.38 -22.58 5.55
C VAL A 144 -42.68 -24.05 5.68
N ALA A 145 -41.91 -24.74 6.55
CA ALA A 145 -42.06 -26.18 6.79
C ALA A 145 -42.52 -26.47 8.23
N PRO A 146 -43.21 -27.59 8.50
CA PRO A 146 -43.44 -28.04 9.87
C PRO A 146 -42.14 -28.34 10.61
N ALA A 147 -42.02 -27.92 11.87
CA ALA A 147 -40.87 -28.27 12.71
C ALA A 147 -40.79 -29.78 12.94
N ALA A 148 -39.57 -30.30 13.11
CA ALA A 148 -39.34 -31.71 13.36
C ALA A 148 -40.11 -32.20 14.60
N GLY A 149 -41.01 -33.18 14.41
CA GLY A 149 -41.85 -33.75 15.46
C GLY A 149 -43.30 -33.27 15.48
N LEU A 150 -43.66 -32.27 14.67
CA LEU A 150 -45.06 -31.87 14.48
C LEU A 150 -45.77 -32.83 13.53
N SER A 151 -46.81 -33.52 14.01
CA SER A 151 -47.54 -34.51 13.20
C SER A 151 -48.56 -33.88 12.24
N ALA A 152 -48.86 -34.56 11.14
CA ALA A 152 -49.90 -34.14 10.20
C ALA A 152 -51.29 -34.01 10.87
N ALA A 153 -51.57 -34.83 11.89
CA ALA A 153 -52.79 -34.77 12.68
C ALA A 153 -52.87 -33.48 13.53
N GLU A 154 -51.76 -33.06 14.14
CA GLU A 154 -51.70 -31.79 14.89
C GLU A 154 -51.88 -30.58 13.99
N ILE A 155 -51.23 -30.59 12.80
CA ILE A 155 -51.41 -29.54 11.78
C ILE A 155 -52.87 -29.46 11.33
N SER A 156 -53.48 -30.61 11.02
CA SER A 156 -54.88 -30.69 10.59
C SER A 156 -55.84 -30.21 11.69
N THR A 157 -55.56 -30.55 12.95
CA THR A 157 -56.36 -30.10 14.10
C THR A 157 -56.26 -28.59 14.30
N ALA A 158 -55.06 -28.02 14.23
CA ALA A 158 -54.84 -26.59 14.40
C ALA A 158 -55.49 -25.77 13.28
N LEU A 159 -55.34 -26.20 12.03
CA LEU A 159 -55.92 -25.51 10.87
C LEU A 159 -57.45 -25.69 10.75
N SER A 160 -58.05 -26.65 11.47
CA SER A 160 -59.51 -26.83 11.54
C SER A 160 -60.20 -25.66 12.28
N ASP A 161 -59.50 -25.01 13.23
CA ASP A 161 -60.00 -23.82 13.92
C ASP A 161 -59.88 -22.57 13.01
N PRO A 162 -61.00 -21.91 12.62
CA PRO A 162 -60.95 -20.70 11.81
C PRO A 162 -60.15 -19.54 12.43
N GLY A 163 -60.10 -19.44 13.76
CA GLY A 163 -59.34 -18.40 14.46
C GLY A 163 -57.83 -18.59 14.29
N LEU A 164 -57.35 -19.81 14.50
CA LEU A 164 -55.94 -20.17 14.29
C LEU A 164 -55.55 -20.11 12.81
N ARG A 165 -56.41 -20.57 11.90
CA ARG A 165 -56.16 -20.49 10.45
C ARG A 165 -55.99 -19.04 9.97
N ASN A 166 -56.83 -18.11 10.43
CA ASN A 166 -56.66 -16.68 10.16
C ASN A 166 -55.36 -16.11 10.76
N SER A 167 -54.98 -16.56 11.97
CA SER A 167 -53.71 -16.16 12.60
C SER A 167 -52.50 -16.64 11.79
N VAL A 168 -52.54 -17.88 11.28
CA VAL A 168 -51.50 -18.44 10.41
C VAL A 168 -51.38 -17.63 9.12
N THR A 169 -52.50 -17.36 8.43
CA THR A 169 -52.49 -16.54 7.21
C THR A 169 -51.93 -15.14 7.47
N GLY A 170 -52.33 -14.48 8.55
CA GLY A 170 -51.78 -13.18 8.95
C GLY A 170 -50.28 -13.23 9.28
N ALA A 171 -49.82 -14.30 9.92
CA ALA A 171 -48.41 -14.50 10.23
C ALA A 171 -47.57 -14.71 8.96
N LEU A 172 -48.08 -15.46 7.98
CA LEU A 172 -47.41 -15.64 6.68
C LEU A 172 -47.33 -14.33 5.87
N MET A 173 -48.37 -13.48 5.93
CA MET A 173 -48.32 -12.14 5.31
C MET A 173 -47.26 -11.26 5.98
N ASN A 174 -47.23 -11.22 7.32
CA ASN A 174 -46.22 -10.46 8.05
C ASN A 174 -44.81 -10.94 7.72
N ALA A 175 -44.59 -12.24 7.57
CA ALA A 175 -43.30 -12.80 7.18
C ALA A 175 -42.79 -12.26 5.82
N VAL A 176 -43.68 -12.06 4.85
CA VAL A 176 -43.37 -11.45 3.54
C VAL A 176 -43.13 -9.94 3.64
N VAL A 177 -43.82 -9.23 4.54
CA VAL A 177 -43.55 -7.80 4.83
C VAL A 177 -42.19 -7.62 5.47
N ASP A 178 -41.92 -8.40 6.53
CA ASP A 178 -40.72 -8.31 7.35
C ASP A 178 -39.47 -8.66 6.54
N ARG A 179 -39.62 -9.55 5.55
CA ARG A 179 -38.57 -10.01 4.66
C ARG A 179 -39.03 -9.90 3.19
N PRO A 180 -38.73 -8.79 2.49
CA PRO A 180 -39.24 -8.53 1.14
C PRO A 180 -39.04 -9.72 0.19
N SER A 181 -40.15 -10.34 -0.23
CA SER A 181 -40.21 -11.48 -1.13
C SER A 181 -41.43 -11.39 -2.06
N THR A 182 -41.44 -12.20 -3.13
CA THR A 182 -42.58 -12.28 -4.06
C THR A 182 -43.75 -13.05 -3.46
N GLY A 183 -43.47 -14.00 -2.57
CA GLY A 183 -44.49 -14.90 -2.04
C GLY A 183 -44.01 -15.86 -0.96
N VAL A 184 -44.88 -16.83 -0.66
CA VAL A 184 -44.65 -17.88 0.34
C VAL A 184 -44.87 -19.27 -0.27
N CYS A 185 -43.99 -20.23 0.04
CA CYS A 185 -44.14 -21.64 -0.29
C CYS A 185 -44.44 -22.43 1.00
N LEU A 186 -45.57 -23.13 1.04
CA LEU A 186 -45.88 -24.08 2.10
C LEU A 186 -45.24 -25.43 1.76
N ASP A 187 -44.24 -25.86 2.54
CA ASP A 187 -43.57 -27.15 2.36
C ASP A 187 -44.17 -28.21 3.29
N LEU A 188 -45.03 -29.06 2.74
CA LEU A 188 -45.62 -30.22 3.40
C LEU A 188 -44.98 -31.53 2.95
N SER A 189 -43.78 -31.50 2.34
CA SER A 189 -43.09 -32.70 1.84
C SER A 189 -42.76 -33.73 2.93
N GLN A 190 -42.73 -33.31 4.20
CA GLN A 190 -42.52 -34.22 5.35
C GLN A 190 -43.81 -34.69 6.01
N THR A 191 -44.96 -34.10 5.65
CA THR A 191 -46.26 -34.36 6.28
C THR A 191 -47.35 -34.54 5.22
N PRO A 192 -47.29 -35.60 4.40
CA PRO A 192 -48.24 -35.82 3.31
C PRO A 192 -49.65 -36.18 3.78
N GLU A 193 -49.82 -36.55 5.05
CA GLU A 193 -51.09 -37.01 5.64
C GLU A 193 -51.99 -35.86 6.13
N VAL A 194 -51.67 -34.61 5.82
CA VAL A 194 -52.51 -33.45 6.21
C VAL A 194 -53.88 -33.56 5.53
N GLY A 195 -54.96 -33.29 6.30
CA GLY A 195 -56.33 -33.49 5.84
C GLY A 195 -56.74 -32.56 4.69
N THR A 196 -57.34 -33.11 3.65
CA THR A 196 -57.76 -32.39 2.43
C THR A 196 -58.71 -31.22 2.72
N GLU A 197 -59.75 -31.43 3.52
CA GLU A 197 -60.77 -30.40 3.82
C GLU A 197 -60.17 -29.15 4.50
N VAL A 198 -59.16 -29.39 5.35
CA VAL A 198 -58.51 -28.34 6.11
C VAL A 198 -57.53 -27.55 5.24
N LEU A 199 -56.84 -28.24 4.33
CA LEU A 199 -55.96 -27.60 3.36
C LEU A 199 -56.75 -26.81 2.29
N GLU A 200 -57.93 -27.28 1.88
CA GLU A 200 -58.85 -26.52 1.02
C GLU A 200 -59.29 -25.20 1.67
N ALA A 201 -59.61 -25.24 2.97
CA ALA A 201 -59.97 -24.04 3.73
C ALA A 201 -58.79 -23.07 3.83
N LEU A 202 -57.57 -23.56 4.10
CA LEU A 202 -56.37 -22.73 4.13
C LEU A 202 -56.05 -22.15 2.75
N ALA A 203 -56.15 -22.94 1.69
CA ALA A 203 -55.88 -22.51 0.33
C ALA A 203 -56.88 -21.41 -0.12
N SER A 204 -58.15 -21.56 0.23
CA SER A 204 -59.19 -20.54 -0.03
C SER A 204 -58.93 -19.22 0.74
N ASP A 205 -58.46 -19.32 1.99
CA ASP A 205 -58.09 -18.14 2.77
C ASP A 205 -56.82 -17.49 2.19
N LEU A 206 -55.79 -18.27 1.87
CA LEU A 206 -54.58 -17.77 1.20
C LEU A 206 -54.89 -17.09 -0.13
N GLU A 207 -55.70 -17.70 -1.01
CA GLU A 207 -56.11 -17.08 -2.28
C GLU A 207 -56.81 -15.73 -2.05
N ARG A 208 -57.72 -15.66 -1.06
CA ARG A 208 -58.43 -14.42 -0.71
C ARG A 208 -57.50 -13.32 -0.21
N TYR A 209 -56.53 -13.65 0.65
CA TYR A 209 -55.67 -12.67 1.30
C TYR A 209 -54.40 -12.34 0.50
N PHE A 210 -53.85 -13.29 -0.27
CA PHE A 210 -52.62 -13.11 -1.05
C PHE A 210 -52.85 -12.62 -2.48
N SER A 211 -54.06 -12.74 -3.06
CA SER A 211 -54.34 -12.32 -4.45
C SER A 211 -53.96 -10.87 -4.79
N SER A 212 -53.86 -9.98 -3.79
CA SER A 212 -53.38 -8.60 -3.94
C SER A 212 -52.01 -8.32 -3.30
N PHE A 213 -51.41 -9.30 -2.62
CA PHE A 213 -50.25 -9.11 -1.72
C PHE A 213 -48.99 -9.86 -2.17
N GLY A 214 -49.12 -11.03 -2.82
CA GLY A 214 -47.99 -11.83 -3.28
C GLY A 214 -48.42 -13.16 -3.88
N LYS A 215 -47.46 -13.98 -4.31
CA LYS A 215 -47.71 -15.32 -4.86
C LYS A 215 -47.72 -16.39 -3.77
N THR A 216 -48.41 -17.50 -4.04
CA THR A 216 -48.52 -18.65 -3.14
C THR A 216 -48.01 -19.92 -3.82
N CYS A 217 -47.35 -20.76 -3.04
CA CYS A 217 -46.73 -21.98 -3.53
C CYS A 217 -46.97 -23.13 -2.55
N LEU A 218 -47.14 -24.35 -3.06
CA LEU A 218 -47.32 -25.57 -2.28
C LEU A 218 -46.32 -26.63 -2.72
N ILE A 219 -45.57 -27.20 -1.78
CA ILE A 219 -44.64 -28.31 -2.02
C ILE A 219 -45.09 -29.51 -1.22
N ALA A 220 -45.33 -30.66 -1.87
CA ALA A 220 -45.67 -31.88 -1.16
C ALA A 220 -45.27 -33.16 -1.91
N GLY A 221 -45.24 -34.29 -1.18
CA GLY A 221 -44.95 -35.60 -1.74
C GLY A 221 -46.10 -36.14 -2.61
N PRO A 222 -45.84 -36.99 -3.61
CA PRO A 222 -46.87 -37.54 -4.50
C PRO A 222 -47.88 -38.45 -3.77
N GLU A 223 -47.53 -38.95 -2.58
CA GLU A 223 -48.41 -39.75 -1.73
C GLU A 223 -49.50 -38.96 -1.00
N ALA A 224 -49.45 -37.61 -1.05
CA ALA A 224 -50.43 -36.78 -0.38
C ALA A 224 -51.83 -36.94 -1.01
N GLY A 225 -52.80 -37.38 -0.20
CA GLY A 225 -54.17 -37.66 -0.68
C GLY A 225 -54.92 -36.42 -1.19
N PHE A 226 -54.48 -35.23 -0.79
CA PHE A 226 -55.11 -33.97 -1.18
C PHE A 226 -54.85 -33.55 -2.64
N TRP A 227 -53.91 -34.20 -3.35
CA TRP A 227 -53.71 -33.96 -4.79
C TRP A 227 -54.92 -34.31 -5.65
N ALA A 228 -55.82 -35.16 -5.16
CA ALA A 228 -57.06 -35.50 -5.84
C ALA A 228 -58.10 -34.36 -5.80
N SER A 229 -57.91 -33.33 -4.96
CA SER A 229 -58.81 -32.18 -4.88
C SER A 229 -58.51 -31.16 -5.98
N PRO A 230 -59.48 -30.86 -6.87
CA PRO A 230 -59.33 -29.80 -7.88
C PRO A 230 -59.15 -28.41 -7.27
N ILE A 231 -59.63 -28.20 -6.04
CA ILE A 231 -59.55 -26.92 -5.34
C ILE A 231 -58.09 -26.64 -4.97
N ILE A 232 -57.41 -27.60 -4.34
CA ILE A 232 -56.01 -27.44 -3.94
C ILE A 232 -55.09 -27.34 -5.15
N ALA A 233 -55.34 -28.12 -6.20
CA ALA A 233 -54.58 -28.08 -7.44
C ALA A 233 -54.68 -26.73 -8.19
N GLY A 234 -55.72 -25.93 -7.93
CA GLY A 234 -55.94 -24.63 -8.58
C GLY A 234 -55.80 -23.40 -7.67
N ALA A 235 -55.73 -23.57 -6.35
CA ALA A 235 -55.74 -22.46 -5.39
C ALA A 235 -54.37 -21.80 -5.16
N PHE A 236 -53.27 -22.49 -5.47
CA PHE A 236 -51.92 -21.95 -5.39
C PHE A 236 -51.44 -21.46 -6.77
N ASP A 237 -50.60 -20.43 -6.79
CA ASP A 237 -49.98 -19.92 -8.04
C ASP A 237 -48.95 -20.91 -8.60
N LEU A 238 -48.32 -21.69 -7.73
CA LEU A 238 -47.37 -22.74 -8.08
C LEU A 238 -47.55 -23.97 -7.18
N THR A 239 -47.74 -25.15 -7.79
CA THR A 239 -47.84 -26.43 -7.08
C THR A 239 -46.70 -27.34 -7.49
N ILE A 240 -45.89 -27.76 -6.52
CA ILE A 240 -44.67 -28.53 -6.74
C ILE A 240 -44.82 -29.89 -6.08
N VAL A 241 -44.76 -30.96 -6.86
CA VAL A 241 -44.68 -32.33 -6.34
C VAL A 241 -43.23 -32.77 -6.26
N THR A 242 -42.83 -33.44 -5.17
CA THR A 242 -41.46 -33.95 -5.05
C THR A 242 -41.26 -35.16 -5.97
N GLY A 243 -40.30 -35.03 -6.90
CA GLY A 243 -39.91 -36.08 -7.84
C GLY A 243 -38.98 -37.15 -7.25
N PHE A 244 -38.87 -37.22 -5.93
CA PHE A 244 -37.98 -38.12 -5.20
C PHE A 244 -38.59 -38.47 -3.85
N GLN A 245 -38.10 -39.55 -3.26
CA GLN A 245 -38.47 -40.03 -1.94
C GLN A 245 -37.36 -39.70 -0.94
N LYS A 246 -37.73 -39.23 0.25
CA LYS A 246 -36.82 -39.11 1.39
C LYS A 246 -36.91 -40.39 2.22
N THR A 247 -36.21 -41.45 1.80
CA THR A 247 -36.21 -42.72 2.52
C THR A 247 -35.15 -42.72 3.63
N GLN A 248 -35.51 -43.18 4.83
CA GLN A 248 -34.53 -43.48 5.90
C GLN A 248 -33.98 -44.91 5.78
N SER A 249 -34.47 -45.67 4.79
CA SER A 249 -34.15 -47.09 4.57
C SER A 249 -33.06 -47.27 3.52
N VAL A 250 -32.22 -48.27 3.78
CA VAL A 250 -30.89 -48.54 3.23
C VAL A 250 -30.84 -48.97 1.75
N LEU A 251 -31.95 -49.47 1.19
CA LEU A 251 -31.92 -50.27 -0.04
C LEU A 251 -32.76 -49.75 -1.19
N GLU A 252 -33.44 -48.62 -1.01
CA GLU A 252 -34.38 -48.10 -2.01
C GLU A 252 -33.76 -46.94 -2.81
N PRO A 253 -33.94 -46.91 -4.14
CA PRO A 253 -33.53 -45.77 -4.95
C PRO A 253 -34.31 -44.52 -4.55
N LEU A 254 -33.67 -43.35 -4.65
CA LEU A 254 -34.32 -42.08 -4.31
C LEU A 254 -35.47 -41.72 -5.26
N ALA A 255 -35.37 -42.08 -6.54
CA ALA A 255 -36.45 -41.86 -7.50
C ALA A 255 -36.42 -42.89 -8.64
N PRO A 256 -36.87 -44.14 -8.39
CA PRO A 256 -36.92 -45.15 -9.42
C PRO A 256 -37.91 -44.77 -10.53
N THR A 257 -37.56 -45.02 -11.80
CA THR A 257 -38.39 -44.65 -12.97
C THR A 257 -39.83 -45.11 -12.85
N GLN A 258 -40.06 -46.39 -12.52
CA GLN A 258 -41.41 -46.94 -12.36
C GLN A 258 -42.21 -46.21 -11.27
N TRP A 259 -41.58 -45.89 -10.13
CA TRP A 259 -42.26 -45.14 -9.07
C TRP A 259 -42.60 -43.72 -9.52
N PHE A 260 -41.68 -43.06 -10.25
CA PHE A 260 -41.91 -41.73 -10.78
C PHE A 260 -43.10 -41.70 -11.75
N GLU A 261 -43.14 -42.66 -12.70
CA GLU A 261 -44.25 -42.83 -13.65
C GLU A 261 -45.58 -43.16 -12.94
N GLU A 262 -45.58 -44.01 -11.91
CA GLU A 262 -46.80 -44.45 -11.22
C GLU A 262 -47.32 -43.46 -10.18
N ARG A 263 -46.46 -42.62 -9.59
CA ARG A 263 -46.83 -41.75 -8.45
C ARG A 263 -46.77 -40.27 -8.77
N VAL A 264 -45.79 -39.82 -9.55
CA VAL A 264 -45.59 -38.40 -9.85
C VAL A 264 -46.40 -37.98 -11.07
N ILE A 265 -46.34 -38.74 -12.17
CA ILE A 265 -47.03 -38.39 -13.42
C ILE A 265 -48.57 -38.28 -13.29
N PRO A 266 -49.28 -39.14 -12.52
CA PRO A 266 -50.72 -38.98 -12.34
C PRO A 266 -51.10 -37.69 -11.60
N VAL A 267 -50.30 -37.28 -10.61
CA VAL A 267 -50.47 -36.00 -9.89
C VAL A 267 -50.26 -34.83 -10.86
N PHE A 268 -49.24 -34.91 -11.70
CA PHE A 268 -48.98 -33.95 -12.78
C PHE A 268 -50.12 -33.79 -13.79
N GLY A 269 -50.85 -34.87 -14.07
CA GLY A 269 -52.01 -34.87 -14.95
C GLY A 269 -53.25 -34.21 -14.32
N ALA A 270 -53.31 -34.12 -12.99
CA ALA A 270 -54.40 -33.48 -12.26
C ALA A 270 -54.20 -31.96 -12.05
N MET A 271 -52.97 -31.46 -12.24
CA MET A 271 -52.60 -30.06 -12.06
C MET A 271 -52.77 -29.23 -13.34
N GLU A 272 -52.98 -27.91 -13.19
CA GLU A 272 -53.00 -27.00 -14.33
C GLU A 272 -51.60 -26.92 -14.99
N PRO A 273 -51.48 -27.07 -16.33
CA PRO A 273 -50.18 -27.05 -17.02
C PRO A 273 -49.29 -25.83 -16.76
N SER A 274 -49.89 -24.66 -16.52
CA SER A 274 -49.20 -23.39 -16.27
C SER A 274 -48.71 -23.22 -14.82
N ARG A 275 -49.22 -24.01 -13.87
CA ARG A 275 -48.97 -23.89 -12.42
C ARG A 275 -48.29 -25.11 -11.80
N ARG A 276 -48.03 -26.14 -12.60
CA ARG A 276 -47.43 -27.39 -12.12
C ARG A 276 -45.90 -27.31 -12.12
N GLY A 277 -45.29 -27.88 -11.10
CA GLY A 277 -43.85 -28.03 -10.99
C GLY A 277 -43.43 -29.35 -10.37
N VAL A 278 -42.19 -29.76 -10.66
CA VAL A 278 -41.54 -30.94 -10.07
C VAL A 278 -40.31 -30.48 -9.30
N ALA A 279 -40.16 -30.95 -8.05
CA ALA A 279 -38.90 -30.84 -7.36
C ALA A 279 -38.00 -32.01 -7.74
N LEU A 280 -36.87 -31.72 -8.38
CA LEU A 280 -35.86 -32.71 -8.75
C LEU A 280 -34.81 -32.77 -7.66
N GLY A 281 -34.62 -33.96 -7.09
CA GLY A 281 -33.58 -34.21 -6.10
C GLY A 281 -32.23 -34.25 -6.79
N VAL A 282 -31.28 -33.39 -6.42
CA VAL A 282 -29.95 -33.34 -7.03
C VAL A 282 -28.85 -33.83 -6.07
N PHE A 283 -29.20 -34.78 -5.22
CA PHE A 283 -28.34 -35.29 -4.15
C PHE A 283 -28.25 -36.82 -4.18
N GLY A 284 -27.27 -37.36 -3.46
CA GLY A 284 -27.14 -38.79 -3.20
C GLY A 284 -27.51 -39.16 -1.77
N SER A 285 -27.75 -40.45 -1.55
CA SER A 285 -27.92 -41.04 -0.22
C SER A 285 -26.88 -42.14 -0.03
N ILE A 286 -25.97 -41.96 0.93
CA ILE A 286 -24.96 -42.94 1.31
C ILE A 286 -25.45 -43.80 2.48
N TRP A 287 -25.30 -45.11 2.34
CA TRP A 287 -25.42 -46.07 3.42
C TRP A 287 -24.11 -46.80 3.65
N THR A 288 -23.79 -47.00 4.93
CA THR A 288 -22.60 -47.72 5.40
C THR A 288 -23.03 -48.95 6.20
N SER A 289 -22.38 -50.10 5.92
CA SER A 289 -22.64 -51.35 6.63
C SER A 289 -22.43 -51.18 8.15
N GLY A 290 -23.48 -51.46 8.93
CA GLY A 290 -23.50 -51.29 10.38
C GLY A 290 -24.21 -50.01 10.86
N SER A 291 -24.59 -49.10 9.96
CA SER A 291 -25.47 -47.97 10.27
C SER A 291 -26.94 -48.33 10.04
N ALA A 292 -27.82 -47.86 10.92
CA ALA A 292 -29.27 -47.99 10.77
C ALA A 292 -29.89 -46.91 9.87
N THR A 293 -29.16 -45.83 9.59
CA THR A 293 -29.63 -44.66 8.82
C THR A 293 -28.67 -44.34 7.68
N SER A 294 -29.20 -43.75 6.61
CA SER A 294 -28.46 -43.18 5.49
C SER A 294 -28.22 -41.67 5.68
N ARG A 295 -27.22 -41.13 4.99
CA ARG A 295 -26.87 -39.70 5.01
C ARG A 295 -26.93 -39.12 3.60
N THR A 296 -27.35 -37.87 3.47
CA THR A 296 -27.30 -37.14 2.20
C THR A 296 -25.86 -36.76 1.84
N VAL A 297 -25.49 -36.92 0.56
CA VAL A 297 -24.17 -36.55 0.00
C VAL A 297 -24.33 -35.72 -1.27
N SER A 298 -23.43 -34.78 -1.53
CA SER A 298 -23.39 -34.05 -2.82
C SER A 298 -22.78 -34.90 -3.93
N PHE A 299 -22.98 -34.49 -5.18
CA PHE A 299 -22.33 -35.14 -6.32
C PHE A 299 -20.80 -35.02 -6.25
N SER A 300 -20.26 -33.89 -5.79
CA SER A 300 -18.81 -33.71 -5.61
C SER A 300 -18.26 -34.62 -4.52
N GLU A 301 -18.96 -34.74 -3.38
CA GLU A 301 -18.61 -35.66 -2.30
C GLU A 301 -18.64 -37.12 -2.79
N ALA A 302 -19.70 -37.52 -3.49
CA ALA A 302 -19.82 -38.88 -4.02
C ALA A 302 -18.74 -39.21 -5.07
N SER A 303 -18.39 -38.24 -5.91
CA SER A 303 -17.31 -38.36 -6.90
C SER A 303 -15.94 -38.46 -6.24
N TRP A 304 -15.71 -37.69 -5.18
CA TRP A 304 -14.50 -37.80 -4.37
C TRP A 304 -14.38 -39.17 -3.70
N LEU A 305 -15.45 -39.68 -3.08
CA LEU A 305 -15.49 -41.01 -2.46
C LEU A 305 -15.25 -42.13 -3.49
N LEU A 306 -15.87 -42.02 -4.67
CA LEU A 306 -15.66 -42.94 -5.79
C LEU A 306 -14.18 -43.01 -6.18
N SER A 307 -13.54 -41.85 -6.34
CA SER A 307 -12.13 -41.76 -6.70
C SER A 307 -11.19 -42.22 -5.57
N ARG A 308 -11.48 -41.85 -4.32
CA ARG A 308 -10.63 -42.15 -3.15
C ARG A 308 -10.50 -43.64 -2.88
N TYR A 309 -11.62 -44.37 -3.03
CA TYR A 309 -11.71 -45.80 -2.69
C TYR A 309 -11.71 -46.72 -3.91
N ASP A 310 -11.41 -46.20 -5.11
CA ASP A 310 -11.47 -46.94 -6.37
C ASP A 310 -12.80 -47.70 -6.52
N GLY A 311 -13.90 -47.01 -6.22
CA GLY A 311 -15.24 -47.56 -6.24
C GLY A 311 -15.74 -47.83 -7.66
N SER A 312 -16.81 -48.61 -7.77
CA SER A 312 -17.49 -48.85 -9.05
C SER A 312 -18.75 -48.02 -9.16
N LEU A 313 -18.91 -47.29 -10.26
CA LEU A 313 -20.19 -46.71 -10.68
C LEU A 313 -20.94 -47.71 -11.57
N GLY A 314 -22.15 -48.09 -11.15
CA GLY A 314 -23.12 -48.81 -11.96
C GLY A 314 -24.33 -47.93 -12.30
N TYR A 315 -25.01 -48.26 -13.39
CA TYR A 315 -26.30 -47.66 -13.75
C TYR A 315 -27.35 -48.75 -13.90
N SER A 316 -28.52 -48.56 -13.29
CA SER A 316 -29.63 -49.50 -13.40
C SER A 316 -30.61 -49.04 -14.46
N SER A 317 -30.62 -49.70 -15.62
CA SER A 317 -31.58 -49.39 -16.70
C SER A 317 -33.04 -49.55 -16.28
N ARG A 318 -33.34 -50.45 -15.33
CA ARG A 318 -34.69 -50.66 -14.78
C ARG A 318 -35.13 -49.54 -13.83
N LEU A 319 -34.20 -49.02 -13.04
CA LEU A 319 -34.49 -48.04 -12.00
C LEU A 319 -34.20 -46.60 -12.43
N GLY A 320 -33.46 -46.41 -13.53
CA GLY A 320 -33.12 -45.10 -14.08
C GLY A 320 -32.17 -44.28 -13.20
N THR A 321 -31.38 -44.91 -12.33
CA THR A 321 -30.52 -44.24 -11.36
C THR A 321 -29.12 -44.85 -11.31
N SER A 322 -28.16 -44.00 -10.94
CA SER A 322 -26.78 -44.35 -10.73
C SER A 322 -26.54 -44.87 -9.31
N GLN A 323 -25.67 -45.87 -9.19
CA GLN A 323 -25.25 -46.44 -7.91
C GLN A 323 -23.73 -46.51 -7.83
N ILE A 324 -23.17 -46.01 -6.74
CA ILE A 324 -21.75 -46.17 -6.40
C ILE A 324 -21.63 -47.21 -5.29
N SER A 325 -20.62 -48.09 -5.41
CA SER A 325 -20.26 -49.04 -4.35
C SER A 325 -18.75 -49.02 -4.13
N PHE A 326 -18.34 -48.99 -2.85
CA PHE A 326 -16.94 -49.07 -2.45
C PHE A 326 -16.79 -49.68 -1.05
N VAL A 327 -15.55 -49.99 -0.68
CA VAL A 327 -15.18 -50.46 0.67
C VAL A 327 -14.24 -49.42 1.27
N ASP A 328 -14.57 -48.93 2.47
CA ASP A 328 -13.74 -47.92 3.14
C ASP A 328 -12.54 -48.55 3.87
N GLU A 329 -11.67 -47.70 4.43
CA GLU A 329 -10.47 -48.12 5.16
C GLU A 329 -10.79 -48.98 6.39
N THR A 330 -12.00 -48.83 6.95
CA THR A 330 -12.51 -49.63 8.09
C THR A 330 -13.12 -50.96 7.67
N ARG A 331 -13.00 -51.34 6.38
CA ARG A 331 -13.58 -52.53 5.77
C ARG A 331 -15.11 -52.58 5.82
N ARG A 332 -15.78 -51.43 5.92
CA ARG A 332 -17.23 -51.35 5.80
C ARG A 332 -17.62 -51.16 4.34
N SER A 333 -18.72 -51.80 3.96
CA SER A 333 -19.28 -51.65 2.62
C SER A 333 -20.15 -50.39 2.58
N ASN A 334 -19.89 -49.53 1.60
CA ASN A 334 -20.64 -48.31 1.38
C ASN A 334 -21.36 -48.38 0.04
N ARG A 335 -22.62 -47.92 0.01
CA ARG A 335 -23.44 -47.81 -1.20
C ARG A 335 -24.06 -46.43 -1.27
N ILE A 336 -23.96 -45.80 -2.43
CA ILE A 336 -24.58 -44.49 -2.70
C ILE A 336 -25.58 -44.66 -3.84
N TRP A 337 -26.83 -44.27 -3.61
CA TRP A 337 -27.78 -44.01 -4.70
C TRP A 337 -27.69 -42.54 -5.07
N LEU A 338 -27.50 -42.24 -6.36
CA LEU A 338 -27.30 -40.89 -6.86
C LEU A 338 -28.43 -40.45 -7.78
N LEU A 339 -28.90 -39.23 -7.56
CA LEU A 339 -29.66 -38.48 -8.54
C LEU A 339 -28.72 -37.52 -9.28
N ASP A 340 -28.02 -38.06 -10.27
CA ASP A 340 -27.08 -37.33 -11.15
C ASP A 340 -27.79 -36.77 -12.40
N ALA A 341 -27.07 -36.01 -13.24
CA ALA A 341 -27.67 -35.38 -14.42
C ALA A 341 -28.34 -36.37 -15.38
N VAL A 342 -27.86 -37.63 -15.44
CA VAL A 342 -28.43 -38.68 -16.28
C VAL A 342 -29.78 -39.16 -15.75
N SER A 343 -29.87 -39.46 -14.45
CA SER A 343 -31.15 -39.85 -13.84
C SER A 343 -32.19 -38.74 -13.95
N LEU A 344 -31.78 -37.49 -13.75
CA LEU A 344 -32.63 -36.30 -13.85
C LEU A 344 -33.12 -36.05 -15.27
N HIS A 345 -32.29 -36.30 -16.29
CA HIS A 345 -32.70 -36.18 -17.69
C HIS A 345 -33.89 -37.09 -18.04
N ASN A 346 -33.90 -38.32 -17.52
CA ASN A 346 -35.04 -39.22 -17.69
C ASN A 346 -36.29 -38.68 -16.99
N GLN A 347 -36.17 -38.19 -15.76
CA GLN A 347 -37.31 -37.59 -15.03
C GLN A 347 -37.87 -36.35 -15.74
N LEU A 348 -36.99 -35.51 -16.28
CA LEU A 348 -37.37 -34.34 -17.07
C LEU A 348 -38.09 -34.72 -18.36
N SER A 349 -37.63 -35.79 -19.02
CA SER A 349 -38.27 -36.30 -20.24
C SER A 349 -39.69 -36.82 -19.98
N GLU A 350 -39.95 -37.38 -18.79
CA GLU A 350 -41.29 -37.83 -18.37
C GLU A 350 -42.19 -36.67 -17.91
N ALA A 351 -41.65 -35.69 -17.18
CA ALA A 351 -42.41 -34.54 -16.69
C ALA A 351 -42.83 -33.58 -17.82
N GLY A 352 -42.04 -33.54 -18.90
CA GLY A 352 -42.25 -32.70 -20.08
C GLY A 352 -41.78 -31.25 -19.90
N ASP A 353 -41.51 -30.57 -21.02
CA ASP A 353 -40.87 -29.25 -21.03
C ASP A 353 -41.75 -28.10 -20.50
N GLY A 354 -43.06 -28.31 -20.35
CA GLY A 354 -44.00 -27.31 -19.85
C GLY A 354 -44.14 -27.25 -18.33
N ALA A 355 -43.41 -28.08 -17.57
CA ALA A 355 -43.42 -28.08 -16.12
C ALA A 355 -42.36 -27.12 -15.55
N SER A 356 -42.68 -26.43 -14.46
CA SER A 356 -41.68 -25.70 -13.68
C SER A 356 -40.76 -26.70 -12.95
N VAL A 357 -39.47 -26.43 -12.86
CA VAL A 357 -38.50 -27.33 -12.22
C VAL A 357 -37.93 -26.66 -10.99
N LEU A 358 -38.03 -27.30 -9.83
CA LEU A 358 -37.34 -26.89 -8.61
C LEU A 358 -36.12 -27.78 -8.38
N VAL A 359 -34.92 -27.23 -8.48
CA VAL A 359 -33.66 -27.92 -8.19
C VAL A 359 -33.48 -28.00 -6.67
N TRP A 360 -33.48 -29.21 -6.11
CA TRP A 360 -33.54 -29.45 -4.67
C TRP A 360 -32.44 -30.38 -4.14
N PRO A 361 -31.59 -29.94 -3.18
CA PRO A 361 -31.24 -28.56 -2.84
C PRO A 361 -30.12 -28.04 -3.76
N LEU A 362 -29.98 -26.71 -3.87
CA LEU A 362 -28.83 -26.12 -4.56
C LEU A 362 -27.50 -26.44 -3.85
N GLY A 363 -26.44 -26.62 -4.63
CA GLY A 363 -25.08 -26.90 -4.15
C GLY A 363 -24.74 -28.39 -4.09
N PHE A 364 -25.70 -29.27 -4.35
CA PHE A 364 -25.49 -30.72 -4.30
C PHE A 364 -25.35 -31.35 -5.70
N GLU A 365 -25.67 -30.59 -6.73
CA GLU A 365 -25.93 -31.08 -8.07
C GLU A 365 -24.71 -31.56 -8.85
N ASP A 366 -24.98 -32.45 -9.80
CA ASP A 366 -24.08 -32.75 -10.91
C ASP A 366 -23.97 -31.52 -11.83
N PRO A 367 -22.78 -30.92 -12.05
CA PRO A 367 -22.60 -29.73 -12.88
C PRO A 367 -23.20 -29.83 -14.29
N SER A 368 -23.31 -31.04 -14.83
CA SER A 368 -23.91 -31.30 -16.13
C SER A 368 -25.44 -31.03 -16.17
N ILE A 369 -26.12 -30.84 -15.04
CA ILE A 369 -27.57 -30.59 -15.00
C ILE A 369 -27.95 -29.22 -15.61
N TRP A 370 -27.13 -28.19 -15.44
CA TRP A 370 -27.48 -26.84 -15.86
C TRP A 370 -27.53 -26.66 -17.38
N PRO A 371 -26.59 -27.20 -18.16
CA PRO A 371 -26.76 -27.28 -19.62
C PRO A 371 -27.95 -28.14 -20.05
N VAL A 372 -28.28 -29.21 -19.30
CA VAL A 372 -29.45 -30.06 -19.59
C VAL A 372 -30.77 -29.32 -19.38
N LEU A 373 -30.90 -28.54 -18.30
CA LEU A 373 -32.10 -27.74 -18.02
C LEU A 373 -32.36 -26.65 -19.06
N ARG A 374 -31.30 -26.14 -19.72
CA ARG A 374 -31.39 -25.14 -20.80
C ARG A 374 -31.89 -25.72 -22.12
N ALA A 375 -31.74 -27.03 -22.34
CA ALA A 375 -32.16 -27.69 -23.56
C ALA A 375 -33.60 -28.28 -23.41
N PRO A 376 -34.37 -28.42 -24.50
CA PRO A 376 -35.58 -29.24 -24.50
C PRO A 376 -35.26 -30.69 -24.11
N SER A 377 -36.10 -31.33 -23.28
CA SER A 377 -35.73 -32.58 -22.58
C SER A 377 -35.44 -33.74 -23.53
N GLN A 378 -36.12 -33.80 -24.69
CA GLN A 378 -35.92 -34.86 -25.70
C GLN A 378 -35.04 -34.43 -26.89
N SER A 379 -34.16 -33.43 -26.70
CA SER A 379 -33.30 -32.91 -27.77
C SER A 379 -31.91 -33.55 -27.80
N LEU A 380 -31.29 -33.59 -28.99
CA LEU A 380 -29.87 -33.94 -29.14
C LEU A 380 -28.96 -33.04 -28.29
N ALA A 381 -29.32 -31.77 -28.11
CA ALA A 381 -28.56 -30.83 -27.28
C ALA A 381 -28.53 -31.25 -25.80
N ALA A 382 -29.62 -31.80 -25.26
CA ALA A 382 -29.66 -32.32 -23.89
C ALA A 382 -28.77 -33.56 -23.73
N LEU A 383 -28.77 -34.47 -24.72
CA LEU A 383 -27.92 -35.66 -24.72
C LEU A 383 -26.43 -35.32 -24.91
N ASP A 384 -26.11 -34.32 -25.74
CA ASP A 384 -24.74 -33.85 -25.94
C ASP A 384 -24.20 -33.11 -24.71
N ALA A 385 -25.07 -32.37 -23.99
CA ALA A 385 -24.74 -31.80 -22.69
C ALA A 385 -24.34 -32.87 -21.66
N LEU A 386 -25.04 -34.01 -21.64
CA LEU A 386 -24.68 -35.15 -20.77
C LEU A 386 -23.35 -35.80 -21.16
N ARG A 387 -23.01 -35.85 -22.45
CA ARG A 387 -21.72 -36.39 -22.97
C ARG A 387 -20.55 -35.41 -22.80
N GLY A 388 -20.85 -34.16 -22.48
CA GLY A 388 -19.87 -33.10 -22.28
C GLY A 388 -18.94 -33.33 -21.08
N PRO A 389 -17.94 -32.46 -20.91
CA PRO A 389 -17.06 -32.49 -19.76
C PRO A 389 -17.82 -32.22 -18.45
N ILE A 390 -17.50 -32.99 -17.41
CA ILE A 390 -18.00 -32.77 -16.05
C ILE A 390 -17.01 -31.87 -15.33
N GLU A 391 -17.25 -30.56 -15.36
CA GLU A 391 -16.34 -29.57 -14.76
C GLU A 391 -16.40 -29.61 -13.23
N MET A 392 -15.24 -29.85 -12.61
CA MET A 392 -15.09 -30.00 -11.15
C MET A 392 -14.05 -29.06 -10.55
N ARG A 393 -13.36 -28.26 -11.38
CA ARG A 393 -12.27 -27.38 -10.94
C ARG A 393 -12.74 -26.20 -10.10
N ASP A 394 -14.02 -25.87 -10.18
CA ASP A 394 -14.69 -24.85 -9.39
C ASP A 394 -15.40 -25.41 -8.15
N ARG A 395 -15.40 -26.74 -7.96
CA ARG A 395 -15.96 -27.42 -6.80
C ARG A 395 -14.85 -27.79 -5.82
N VAL A 396 -14.99 -27.34 -4.58
CA VAL A 396 -14.02 -27.60 -3.51
C VAL A 396 -14.62 -28.57 -2.52
N VAL A 397 -13.94 -29.68 -2.25
CA VAL A 397 -14.24 -30.63 -1.16
C VAL A 397 -13.19 -30.45 -0.07
N GLU A 398 -13.61 -30.04 1.11
CA GLU A 398 -12.74 -29.97 2.29
C GLU A 398 -12.70 -31.31 3.04
N VAL A 399 -11.51 -31.78 3.37
CA VAL A 399 -11.28 -33.07 4.03
C VAL A 399 -10.48 -32.85 5.31
N GLY A 400 -11.01 -33.30 6.45
CA GLY A 400 -10.48 -33.01 7.78
C GLY A 400 -11.10 -31.77 8.43
N SER A 401 -11.01 -31.70 9.76
CA SER A 401 -11.74 -30.75 10.61
C SER A 401 -10.85 -29.71 11.32
N GLY A 402 -9.54 -29.75 11.11
CA GLY A 402 -8.58 -28.81 11.67
C GLY A 402 -8.40 -27.54 10.83
N ILE A 403 -7.58 -26.63 11.34
CA ILE A 403 -7.47 -25.25 10.81
C ILE A 403 -6.32 -25.05 9.81
N ALA A 404 -5.38 -26.00 9.72
CA ALA A 404 -4.20 -25.89 8.89
C ALA A 404 -4.41 -26.66 7.58
N VAL A 405 -4.16 -26.00 6.44
CA VAL A 405 -4.22 -26.62 5.12
C VAL A 405 -2.91 -27.35 4.84
N THR A 406 -2.96 -28.68 4.74
CA THR A 406 -1.78 -29.54 4.60
C THR A 406 -1.53 -29.96 3.15
N GLY A 407 -2.54 -29.84 2.29
CA GLY A 407 -2.42 -30.20 0.89
C GLY A 407 -3.64 -29.76 0.08
N ILE A 408 -3.44 -29.57 -1.21
CA ILE A 408 -4.52 -29.34 -2.17
C ILE A 408 -4.31 -30.29 -3.34
N ASP A 409 -5.33 -31.10 -3.65
CA ASP A 409 -5.36 -31.90 -4.87
C ASP A 409 -6.06 -31.11 -5.97
N ALA A 410 -5.40 -31.02 -7.14
CA ALA A 410 -5.93 -30.27 -8.27
C ALA A 410 -7.09 -31.07 -8.88
N GLY A 411 -8.29 -30.49 -8.89
CA GLY A 411 -9.47 -31.14 -9.44
C GLY A 411 -9.29 -31.55 -10.90
N GLU A 412 -9.89 -32.68 -11.29
CA GLU A 412 -9.88 -33.22 -12.65
C GLU A 412 -11.29 -33.17 -13.26
N THR A 413 -11.36 -32.69 -14.49
CA THR A 413 -12.59 -32.72 -15.29
C THR A 413 -12.93 -34.16 -15.63
N GLY A 414 -14.17 -34.57 -15.34
CA GLY A 414 -14.65 -35.92 -15.66
C GLY A 414 -15.18 -36.03 -17.09
N GLN A 415 -15.34 -37.25 -17.56
CA GLN A 415 -15.98 -37.54 -18.84
C GLN A 415 -16.82 -38.80 -18.74
N ARG A 416 -18.05 -38.74 -19.27
CA ARG A 416 -18.98 -39.87 -19.28
C ARG A 416 -19.39 -40.29 -20.68
N GLN A 417 -19.75 -41.56 -20.81
CA GLN A 417 -20.46 -42.13 -21.94
C GLN A 417 -21.85 -42.56 -21.47
N ILE A 418 -22.83 -42.39 -22.35
CA ILE A 418 -24.23 -42.76 -22.09
C ILE A 418 -24.74 -43.64 -23.22
N ASP A 419 -25.56 -44.62 -22.87
CA ASP A 419 -26.31 -45.46 -23.78
C ASP A 419 -27.77 -45.03 -23.74
N VAL A 420 -28.39 -44.83 -24.91
CA VAL A 420 -29.73 -44.25 -25.05
C VAL A 420 -30.60 -45.22 -25.84
N ASP A 421 -31.88 -45.34 -25.48
CA ASP A 421 -32.86 -46.13 -26.24
C ASP A 421 -33.47 -45.34 -27.42
N ASP A 422 -34.33 -46.00 -28.20
CA ASP A 422 -35.01 -45.39 -29.36
C ASP A 422 -35.95 -44.23 -28.98
N ALA A 423 -36.36 -44.13 -27.70
CA ALA A 423 -37.21 -43.07 -27.17
C ALA A 423 -36.39 -41.88 -26.62
N GLY A 424 -35.06 -41.93 -26.71
CA GLY A 424 -34.18 -40.89 -26.18
C GLY A 424 -33.91 -40.99 -24.68
N ARG A 425 -34.37 -42.07 -24.01
CA ARG A 425 -34.14 -42.29 -22.57
C ARG A 425 -32.77 -42.91 -22.34
N VAL A 426 -32.08 -42.48 -21.30
CA VAL A 426 -30.77 -43.02 -20.95
C VAL A 426 -30.93 -44.36 -20.22
N VAL A 427 -30.38 -45.42 -20.82
CA VAL A 427 -30.44 -46.81 -20.32
C VAL A 427 -29.09 -47.30 -19.78
N GLY A 428 -28.01 -46.55 -19.98
CA GLY A 428 -26.68 -46.88 -19.47
C GLY A 428 -25.82 -45.63 -19.25
N GLN A 429 -24.96 -45.67 -18.24
CA GLN A 429 -23.91 -44.67 -18.00
C GLN A 429 -22.60 -45.37 -17.62
N ARG A 430 -21.49 -44.85 -18.14
CA ARG A 430 -20.11 -45.20 -17.71
C ARG A 430 -19.25 -43.95 -17.65
N LEU A 431 -18.46 -43.81 -16.59
CA LEU A 431 -17.40 -42.80 -16.53
C LEU A 431 -16.17 -43.31 -17.28
N VAL A 432 -15.75 -42.58 -18.31
CA VAL A 432 -14.48 -42.79 -19.01
C VAL A 432 -13.34 -42.21 -18.16
N GLN A 433 -13.58 -41.06 -17.55
CA GLN A 433 -12.71 -40.43 -16.56
C GLN A 433 -13.56 -40.01 -15.36
N VAL A 434 -13.16 -40.44 -14.17
CA VAL A 434 -13.86 -40.09 -12.92
C VAL A 434 -13.65 -38.60 -12.63
N PRO A 435 -14.72 -37.80 -12.49
CA PRO A 435 -14.59 -36.40 -12.10
C PRO A 435 -14.02 -36.29 -10.69
N ARG A 436 -13.04 -35.40 -10.48
CA ARG A 436 -12.44 -35.15 -9.15
C ARG A 436 -12.59 -33.68 -8.78
N PRO A 437 -13.26 -33.35 -7.66
CA PRO A 437 -13.29 -31.97 -7.17
C PRO A 437 -11.90 -31.56 -6.67
N VAL A 438 -11.68 -30.24 -6.58
CA VAL A 438 -10.51 -29.71 -5.88
C VAL A 438 -10.61 -30.14 -4.43
N THR A 439 -9.62 -30.86 -3.92
CA THR A 439 -9.67 -31.37 -2.55
C THR A 439 -8.74 -30.57 -1.67
N VAL A 440 -9.28 -29.86 -0.68
CA VAL A 440 -8.48 -29.14 0.34
C VAL A 440 -8.34 -30.04 1.55
N MET A 441 -7.13 -30.54 1.79
CA MET A 441 -6.82 -31.40 2.92
C MET A 441 -6.40 -30.57 4.12
N ARG A 442 -6.97 -30.89 5.28
CA ARG A 442 -6.70 -30.24 6.55
C ARG A 442 -6.15 -31.23 7.57
N THR A 443 -5.44 -30.71 8.56
CA THR A 443 -5.11 -31.48 9.77
C THR A 443 -6.38 -32.03 10.43
N THR A 444 -6.31 -33.15 11.13
CA THR A 444 -7.41 -33.64 11.98
C THR A 444 -7.71 -32.65 13.10
N ALA A 445 -9.00 -32.45 13.47
CA ALA A 445 -9.33 -31.62 14.63
C ALA A 445 -8.61 -32.12 15.90
N GLY A 446 -8.06 -31.16 16.66
CA GLY A 446 -7.64 -31.43 18.03
C GLY A 446 -8.82 -31.82 18.92
N ALA A 447 -8.55 -32.27 20.14
CA ALA A 447 -9.60 -32.62 21.11
C ALA A 447 -10.61 -31.47 21.28
N SER A 448 -11.90 -31.78 21.28
CA SER A 448 -12.97 -30.83 21.58
C SER A 448 -12.70 -30.10 22.90
N GLY A 449 -13.04 -28.82 22.98
CA GLY A 449 -12.66 -27.95 24.09
C GLY A 449 -11.22 -27.45 24.05
N THR A 450 -10.59 -27.33 22.88
CA THR A 450 -9.25 -26.71 22.74
C THR A 450 -9.34 -25.32 22.10
N ALA A 451 -8.67 -24.34 22.71
CA ALA A 451 -8.53 -22.98 22.22
C ALA A 451 -7.06 -22.70 21.82
N LEU A 452 -6.84 -22.28 20.58
CA LEU A 452 -5.51 -22.04 20.00
C LEU A 452 -5.19 -20.56 20.04
N LEU A 453 -4.15 -20.19 20.79
CA LEU A 453 -3.78 -18.79 21.02
C LEU A 453 -2.74 -18.30 20.02
N THR A 454 -3.09 -17.27 19.26
CA THR A 454 -2.22 -16.64 18.24
C THR A 454 -2.20 -15.11 18.37
N PHE A 455 -1.09 -14.49 17.98
CA PHE A 455 -0.88 -13.05 18.03
C PHE A 455 -0.41 -12.54 16.67
N ASP A 456 -1.00 -11.44 16.20
CA ASP A 456 -0.64 -10.80 14.94
C ASP A 456 0.20 -9.55 15.21
N GLY A 457 1.47 -9.58 14.81
CA GLY A 457 2.42 -8.48 14.97
C GLY A 457 3.12 -8.40 16.33
N THR A 458 3.59 -7.20 16.66
CA THR A 458 4.34 -6.88 17.89
C THR A 458 3.79 -5.62 18.53
N ILE A 459 4.06 -5.42 19.83
CA ILE A 459 3.68 -4.22 20.58
C ILE A 459 4.91 -3.54 21.18
N ALA A 460 4.83 -2.23 21.43
CA ALA A 460 5.91 -1.47 22.06
C ALA A 460 6.06 -1.79 23.56
N GLU A 461 7.28 -1.68 24.09
CA GLU A 461 7.54 -1.75 25.54
C GLU A 461 6.79 -0.63 26.32
N PRO A 462 6.35 -0.89 27.57
CA PRO A 462 6.56 -2.08 28.40
C PRO A 462 5.53 -3.21 28.19
N TYR A 463 4.61 -3.05 27.23
CA TYR A 463 3.52 -4.03 27.06
C TYR A 463 3.98 -5.34 26.45
N TRP A 464 5.09 -5.31 25.70
CA TRP A 464 5.72 -6.52 25.14
C TRP A 464 6.21 -7.46 26.22
N SER A 465 7.07 -6.96 27.11
CA SER A 465 7.54 -7.73 28.29
C SER A 465 6.37 -8.20 29.15
N SER A 466 5.38 -7.33 29.41
CA SER A 466 4.18 -7.69 30.17
C SER A 466 3.39 -8.84 29.53
N LEU A 467 3.25 -8.86 28.20
CA LEU A 467 2.55 -9.93 27.48
C LEU A 467 3.27 -11.27 27.65
N LEU A 468 4.59 -11.28 27.49
CA LEU A 468 5.40 -12.50 27.62
C LEU A 468 5.37 -13.03 29.05
N ASP A 469 5.46 -12.14 30.04
CA ASP A 469 5.36 -12.51 31.46
C ASP A 469 3.98 -13.13 31.78
N ILE A 470 2.88 -12.60 31.21
CA ILE A 470 1.53 -13.19 31.36
C ILE A 470 1.46 -14.60 30.77
N LEU A 471 2.09 -14.83 29.61
CA LEU A 471 2.12 -16.13 28.95
C LEU A 471 2.95 -17.15 29.75
N ASP A 472 4.09 -16.73 30.27
CA ASP A 472 4.97 -17.54 31.12
C ASP A 472 4.30 -17.92 32.45
N ASP A 473 3.70 -16.95 33.13
CA ASP A 473 2.93 -17.16 34.37
C ASP A 473 1.77 -18.14 34.15
N SER A 474 1.16 -18.06 32.97
CA SER A 474 0.07 -18.94 32.56
C SER A 474 0.54 -20.30 32.05
N ARG A 475 1.85 -20.49 31.81
CA ARG A 475 2.49 -21.65 31.16
C ARG A 475 1.88 -21.98 29.80
N ILE A 476 1.67 -20.96 28.97
CA ILE A 476 1.06 -21.10 27.65
C ILE A 476 2.10 -20.72 26.58
N SER A 477 2.40 -21.66 25.68
CA SER A 477 3.10 -21.34 24.44
C SER A 477 2.10 -20.75 23.43
N ALA A 478 2.48 -19.67 22.75
CA ALA A 478 1.65 -19.02 21.73
C ALA A 478 2.39 -18.97 20.37
N THR A 479 1.64 -18.64 19.32
CA THR A 479 2.20 -18.43 17.98
C THR A 479 2.06 -16.98 17.55
N PHE A 480 3.17 -16.36 17.15
CA PHE A 480 3.25 -14.97 16.71
C PHE A 480 3.45 -14.89 15.20
N PHE A 481 2.53 -14.24 14.50
CA PHE A 481 2.65 -13.98 13.07
C PHE A 481 3.27 -12.61 12.82
N LEU A 482 4.47 -12.59 12.24
CA LEU A 482 5.27 -11.38 12.06
C LEU A 482 5.47 -11.04 10.58
N THR A 483 5.50 -9.74 10.28
CA THR A 483 5.90 -9.22 8.96
C THR A 483 7.41 -9.03 8.87
N ASP A 484 7.95 -8.97 7.65
CA ASP A 484 9.34 -8.65 7.35
C ASP A 484 9.81 -7.34 8.01
N GLN A 485 8.97 -6.31 8.00
CA GLN A 485 9.26 -5.01 8.61
C GLN A 485 9.37 -5.08 10.15
N GLN A 486 8.49 -5.86 10.79
CA GLN A 486 8.51 -6.05 12.24
C GLN A 486 9.75 -6.82 12.67
N MET A 487 10.13 -7.86 11.91
CA MET A 487 11.36 -8.63 12.15
C MET A 487 12.62 -7.78 12.00
N LEU A 488 12.71 -6.91 10.98
CA LEU A 488 13.87 -6.02 10.78
C LEU A 488 14.04 -5.01 11.93
N GLY A 489 12.94 -4.48 12.47
CA GLY A 489 12.98 -3.42 13.48
C GLY A 489 13.09 -3.90 14.93
N GLN A 490 12.84 -5.18 15.21
CA GLN A 490 12.68 -5.71 16.58
C GLN A 490 13.42 -7.03 16.81
N GLY A 491 14.67 -7.13 16.36
CA GLY A 491 15.52 -8.32 16.58
C GLY A 491 15.57 -8.83 18.05
N PRO A 492 15.69 -7.95 19.08
CA PRO A 492 15.68 -8.40 20.48
C PRO A 492 14.36 -9.04 20.91
N ALA A 493 13.21 -8.51 20.44
CA ALA A 493 11.89 -9.07 20.76
C ALA A 493 11.71 -10.47 20.15
N LEU A 494 12.26 -10.68 18.94
CA LEU A 494 12.26 -11.98 18.29
C LEU A 494 13.07 -13.02 19.07
N ASN A 495 14.25 -12.65 19.55
CA ASN A 495 15.08 -13.53 20.37
C ASN A 495 14.36 -13.91 21.68
N ASP A 496 13.68 -12.95 22.32
CA ASP A 496 12.90 -13.22 23.54
C ASP A 496 11.74 -14.21 23.29
N LEU A 497 11.08 -14.15 22.13
CA LEU A 497 10.06 -15.15 21.76
C LEU A 497 10.66 -16.56 21.64
N ILE A 498 11.83 -16.68 21.01
CA ILE A 498 12.49 -17.96 20.78
C ILE A 498 13.03 -18.53 22.09
N ASP A 499 13.70 -17.69 22.89
CA ASP A 499 14.27 -18.07 24.19
C ASP A 499 13.19 -18.55 25.17
N ARG A 500 11.96 -18.01 25.08
CA ARG A 500 10.80 -18.42 25.90
C ARG A 500 9.96 -19.55 25.28
N GLY A 501 10.36 -20.10 24.13
CA GLY A 501 9.71 -21.27 23.52
C GLY A 501 8.37 -20.98 22.84
N HIS A 502 8.17 -19.76 22.33
CA HIS A 502 7.05 -19.40 21.47
C HIS A 502 7.35 -19.72 20.00
N THR A 503 6.30 -19.90 19.19
CA THR A 503 6.43 -20.22 17.76
C THR A 503 6.27 -18.96 16.90
N ILE A 504 7.05 -18.84 15.83
CA ILE A 504 6.96 -17.72 14.88
C ILE A 504 6.38 -18.21 13.54
N GLY A 505 5.32 -17.55 13.08
CA GLY A 505 4.75 -17.69 11.74
C GLY A 505 5.03 -16.44 10.90
N LEU A 506 4.95 -16.56 9.57
CA LEU A 506 5.03 -15.39 8.69
C LEU A 506 3.64 -14.84 8.39
N MET A 507 3.53 -13.52 8.53
CA MET A 507 2.38 -12.78 8.03
C MET A 507 2.66 -12.34 6.61
N ILE A 508 1.99 -12.98 5.65
CA ILE A 508 2.20 -12.79 4.23
C ILE A 508 1.13 -11.87 3.63
N ARG A 509 1.50 -11.20 2.54
CA ARG A 509 0.55 -10.46 1.70
C ARG A 509 0.00 -11.44 0.67
N SER A 510 -1.32 -11.47 0.52
CA SER A 510 -2.00 -12.33 -0.46
C SER A 510 -2.93 -11.44 -1.27
N HIS A 511 -2.40 -10.77 -2.29
CA HIS A 511 -3.18 -9.88 -3.14
C HIS A 511 -3.78 -10.56 -4.37
N ALA A 512 -3.50 -11.86 -4.59
CA ALA A 512 -3.71 -12.55 -5.85
C ALA A 512 -4.91 -12.03 -6.68
N GLU A 513 -4.64 -11.47 -7.85
CA GLU A 513 -5.38 -11.79 -9.07
C GLU A 513 -4.39 -12.56 -9.97
N PRO A 514 -4.82 -13.52 -10.80
CA PRO A 514 -3.90 -14.29 -11.64
C PRO A 514 -3.25 -13.42 -12.74
N GLY A 515 -1.90 -13.28 -12.73
CA GLY A 515 -1.16 -12.59 -13.80
C GLY A 515 0.34 -12.35 -13.57
N THR A 516 1.17 -13.36 -13.83
CA THR A 516 2.63 -13.44 -14.14
C THR A 516 3.71 -12.54 -13.47
N PHE A 517 3.49 -11.27 -13.12
CA PHE A 517 4.52 -10.42 -12.49
C PHE A 517 4.42 -10.42 -10.95
N GLU A 518 3.21 -10.39 -10.40
CA GLU A 518 2.99 -10.25 -8.95
C GLU A 518 3.39 -11.51 -8.17
N SER A 519 3.09 -12.70 -8.67
CA SER A 519 3.43 -13.96 -7.98
C SER A 519 4.95 -14.18 -7.82
N THR A 520 5.74 -13.71 -8.80
CA THR A 520 7.21 -13.78 -8.73
C THR A 520 7.75 -12.80 -7.69
N VAL A 521 7.18 -11.60 -7.62
CA VAL A 521 7.57 -10.56 -6.66
C VAL A 521 7.18 -10.97 -5.24
N GLU A 522 5.97 -11.49 -5.04
CA GLU A 522 5.51 -12.02 -3.75
C GLU A 522 6.39 -13.19 -3.28
N GLY A 523 6.75 -14.12 -4.17
CA GLY A 523 7.70 -15.18 -3.85
C GLY A 523 9.07 -14.67 -3.38
N VAL A 524 9.60 -13.62 -4.02
CA VAL A 524 10.86 -12.98 -3.59
C VAL A 524 10.72 -12.32 -2.21
N PHE A 525 9.60 -11.66 -1.93
CA PHE A 525 9.35 -11.08 -0.60
C PHE A 525 9.23 -12.15 0.48
N ASN A 526 8.47 -13.22 0.22
CA ASN A 526 8.31 -14.35 1.14
C ASN A 526 9.65 -15.03 1.41
N ASN A 527 10.45 -15.29 0.37
CA ASN A 527 11.81 -15.83 0.51
C ASN A 527 12.74 -14.87 1.27
N GLY A 528 12.61 -13.56 1.07
CA GLY A 528 13.34 -12.54 1.80
C GLY A 528 13.00 -12.55 3.30
N ALA A 529 11.72 -12.72 3.64
CA ALA A 529 11.25 -12.88 5.01
C ALA A 529 11.77 -14.19 5.65
N GLN A 530 11.78 -15.29 4.90
CA GLN A 530 12.39 -16.56 5.34
C GLN A 530 13.90 -16.43 5.56
N GLN A 531 14.62 -15.75 4.68
CA GLN A 531 16.06 -15.53 4.85
C GLN A 531 16.35 -14.66 6.07
N LEU A 532 15.54 -13.63 6.31
CA LEU A 532 15.67 -12.77 7.48
C LEU A 532 15.40 -13.54 8.76
N LEU A 533 14.30 -14.31 8.81
CA LEU A 533 13.99 -15.16 9.95
C LEU A 533 15.13 -16.15 10.20
N GLY A 534 15.59 -16.87 9.18
CA GLY A 534 16.73 -17.78 9.27
C GLY A 534 18.04 -17.09 9.68
N HIS A 535 18.25 -15.83 9.31
CA HIS A 535 19.40 -15.06 9.75
C HIS A 535 19.35 -14.69 11.23
N LEU A 536 18.16 -14.35 11.73
CA LEU A 536 17.95 -13.90 13.11
C LEU A 536 17.84 -15.06 14.10
N SER A 537 17.06 -16.10 13.76
CA SER A 537 16.76 -17.24 14.64
C SER A 537 17.55 -18.50 14.33
N GLY A 538 18.12 -18.63 13.13
CA GLY A 538 18.69 -19.89 12.63
C GLY A 538 17.64 -20.86 12.08
N GLU A 539 16.38 -20.43 11.99
CA GLU A 539 15.23 -21.29 11.76
C GLU A 539 14.33 -20.74 10.65
N ARG A 540 13.56 -21.62 10.00
CA ARG A 540 12.53 -21.26 9.01
C ARG A 540 11.16 -21.65 9.53
N THR A 541 10.12 -21.03 8.99
CA THR A 541 8.73 -21.38 9.34
C THR A 541 7.94 -21.76 8.10
N THR A 542 7.19 -22.86 8.19
CA THR A 542 6.24 -23.27 7.15
C THR A 542 4.88 -22.64 7.36
N VAL A 543 4.59 -22.08 8.53
CA VAL A 543 3.25 -21.63 8.90
C VAL A 543 3.04 -20.19 8.48
N VAL A 544 1.97 -19.94 7.72
CA VAL A 544 1.64 -18.60 7.20
C VAL A 544 0.20 -18.20 7.46
N ARG A 545 0.00 -16.89 7.61
CA ARG A 545 -1.31 -16.25 7.70
C ARG A 545 -1.35 -15.03 6.79
N ALA A 546 -2.48 -14.79 6.15
CA ALA A 546 -2.68 -13.56 5.36
C ALA A 546 -3.26 -12.43 6.21
N TRP A 547 -2.81 -11.21 5.91
CA TRP A 547 -3.11 -9.98 6.66
C TRP A 547 -4.60 -9.55 6.65
N HIS A 548 -5.36 -9.83 5.59
CA HIS A 548 -6.76 -9.35 5.44
C HIS A 548 -7.77 -10.37 4.92
N ARG A 549 -7.32 -11.48 4.32
CA ARG A 549 -8.20 -12.49 3.73
C ARG A 549 -7.92 -13.83 4.41
N PRO A 550 -8.94 -14.51 4.96
CA PRO A 550 -8.78 -15.88 5.43
C PRO A 550 -8.22 -16.76 4.31
N LEU A 551 -7.11 -17.45 4.55
CA LEU A 551 -6.59 -18.51 3.67
C LEU A 551 -7.10 -19.90 4.07
N GLY A 552 -7.99 -19.95 5.07
CA GLY A 552 -8.50 -21.18 5.65
C GLY A 552 -9.37 -21.94 4.68
N SER A 553 -10.55 -21.41 4.39
CA SER A 553 -11.55 -21.98 3.48
C SER A 553 -11.67 -21.06 2.26
N PRO A 554 -11.10 -21.43 1.10
CA PRO A 554 -11.16 -20.58 -0.08
C PRO A 554 -12.61 -20.48 -0.58
N ALA A 555 -13.19 -19.29 -0.51
CA ALA A 555 -14.55 -19.01 -0.96
C ALA A 555 -14.60 -18.52 -2.43
N THR A 556 -13.46 -18.06 -2.98
CA THR A 556 -13.34 -17.56 -4.36
C THR A 556 -12.18 -18.22 -5.12
N PRO A 557 -12.22 -18.28 -6.47
CA PRO A 557 -11.20 -18.92 -7.28
C PRO A 557 -9.82 -18.35 -7.01
N THR A 558 -9.79 -17.05 -6.76
CA THR A 558 -8.61 -16.27 -6.44
C THR A 558 -8.02 -16.64 -5.08
N GLN A 559 -8.85 -16.84 -4.05
CA GLN A 559 -8.39 -17.35 -2.75
C GLN A 559 -7.86 -18.77 -2.87
N LEU A 560 -8.53 -19.63 -3.65
CA LEU A 560 -8.05 -20.98 -3.90
C LEU A 560 -6.69 -20.96 -4.59
N HIS A 561 -6.53 -20.14 -5.64
CA HIS A 561 -5.27 -20.04 -6.37
C HIS A 561 -4.11 -19.55 -5.48
N ALA A 562 -4.35 -18.55 -4.64
CA ALA A 562 -3.36 -18.08 -3.67
C ALA A 562 -2.97 -19.21 -2.69
N THR A 563 -3.95 -19.97 -2.19
CA THR A 563 -3.71 -21.08 -1.27
C THR A 563 -2.93 -22.23 -1.94
N ILE A 564 -3.23 -22.54 -3.20
CA ILE A 564 -2.47 -23.51 -4.03
C ILE A 564 -1.02 -23.07 -4.16
N GLN A 565 -0.77 -21.83 -4.59
CA GLN A 565 0.59 -21.31 -4.77
C GLN A 565 1.41 -21.36 -3.48
N LEU A 566 0.82 -21.02 -2.35
CA LEU A 566 1.48 -21.10 -1.04
C LEU A 566 1.80 -22.55 -0.66
N THR A 567 0.86 -23.46 -0.88
CA THR A 567 1.05 -24.89 -0.58
C THR A 567 2.13 -25.50 -1.49
N GLU A 568 2.18 -25.14 -2.77
CA GLU A 568 3.25 -25.55 -3.72
C GLU A 568 4.64 -25.03 -3.31
N GLN A 569 4.71 -23.85 -2.67
CA GLN A 569 5.94 -23.29 -2.11
C GLN A 569 6.36 -23.95 -0.78
N GLY A 570 5.51 -24.85 -0.25
CA GLY A 570 5.74 -25.58 1.01
C GLY A 570 5.26 -24.84 2.26
N TYR A 571 4.44 -23.79 2.10
CA TYR A 571 3.76 -23.14 3.22
C TYR A 571 2.51 -23.91 3.64
N ILE A 572 2.13 -23.75 4.91
CA ILE A 572 0.92 -24.28 5.54
C ILE A 572 0.05 -23.08 5.89
N PRO A 573 -0.92 -22.71 5.03
CA PRO A 573 -1.87 -21.66 5.32
C PRO A 573 -2.75 -22.02 6.52
N ILE A 574 -2.86 -21.10 7.47
CA ILE A 574 -3.72 -21.25 8.65
C ILE A 574 -5.05 -20.55 8.44
N GLY A 575 -6.13 -21.27 8.72
CA GLY A 575 -7.48 -20.74 8.65
C GLY A 575 -7.80 -19.69 9.70
N SER A 576 -8.82 -18.89 9.41
CA SER A 576 -9.31 -17.83 10.29
C SER A 576 -10.09 -18.42 11.47
N GLY A 577 -9.92 -17.82 12.64
CA GLY A 577 -10.87 -17.93 13.75
C GLY A 577 -11.22 -16.55 14.32
N ALA A 578 -11.74 -16.52 15.54
CA ALA A 578 -12.13 -15.29 16.23
C ALA A 578 -10.92 -14.35 16.36
N THR A 579 -11.00 -13.19 15.71
CA THR A 579 -9.97 -12.15 15.75
C THR A 579 -10.43 -11.03 16.67
N ILE A 580 -9.66 -10.77 17.73
CA ILE A 580 -9.96 -9.80 18.77
C ILE A 580 -9.17 -8.54 18.49
N ARG A 581 -9.88 -7.44 18.24
CA ARG A 581 -9.27 -6.10 18.06
C ARG A 581 -9.53 -5.22 19.27
N ASP A 582 -10.73 -5.25 19.81
CA ASP A 582 -11.12 -4.57 21.03
C ASP A 582 -11.90 -5.52 21.95
N ILE A 583 -11.29 -5.87 23.07
CA ILE A 583 -11.80 -6.90 23.98
C ILE A 583 -13.11 -6.51 24.66
N ASP A 584 -13.42 -5.22 24.82
CA ASP A 584 -14.66 -4.78 25.48
C ASP A 584 -15.84 -4.75 24.50
N ALA A 585 -15.56 -4.47 23.22
CA ALA A 585 -16.57 -4.48 22.16
C ALA A 585 -16.82 -5.91 21.62
N ASP A 586 -15.76 -6.70 21.48
CA ASP A 586 -15.79 -8.00 20.79
C ASP A 586 -16.05 -9.18 21.73
N ARG A 587 -16.16 -8.96 23.06
CA ARG A 587 -16.20 -10.06 24.05
C ARG A 587 -17.34 -11.04 23.84
N ASP A 588 -18.55 -10.52 23.70
CA ASP A 588 -19.75 -11.36 23.67
C ASP A 588 -19.85 -12.09 22.33
N GLU A 589 -19.41 -11.46 21.23
CA GLU A 589 -19.24 -12.08 19.92
C GLU A 589 -18.15 -13.17 19.93
N MET A 590 -17.00 -12.89 20.54
CA MET A 590 -15.91 -13.87 20.74
C MET A 590 -16.43 -15.09 21.49
N MET A 591 -17.10 -14.90 22.63
CA MET A 591 -17.63 -16.02 23.42
C MET A 591 -18.70 -16.81 22.66
N ALA A 592 -19.52 -16.16 21.81
CA ALA A 592 -20.46 -16.83 20.93
C ALA A 592 -19.75 -17.70 19.88
N GLN A 593 -18.74 -17.15 19.19
CA GLN A 593 -17.94 -17.87 18.19
C GLN A 593 -17.16 -19.05 18.79
N LEU A 594 -16.63 -18.89 20.01
CA LEU A 594 -15.94 -19.96 20.73
C LEU A 594 -16.87 -21.11 21.11
N ARG A 595 -18.09 -20.78 21.56
CA ARG A 595 -19.11 -21.78 21.91
C ARG A 595 -19.58 -22.52 20.65
N ASP A 596 -19.81 -21.81 19.56
CA ASP A 596 -20.21 -22.39 18.28
C ASP A 596 -19.12 -23.33 17.70
N ALA A 597 -17.85 -22.88 17.70
CA ALA A 597 -16.73 -23.70 17.27
C ALA A 597 -16.62 -25.00 18.10
N ASN A 598 -16.82 -24.91 19.42
CA ASN A 598 -16.76 -26.06 20.32
C ASN A 598 -17.94 -27.03 20.12
N LEU A 599 -19.16 -26.51 19.93
CA LEU A 599 -20.35 -27.32 19.57
C LEU A 599 -20.16 -28.03 18.23
N SER A 600 -19.45 -27.40 17.30
CA SER A 600 -19.10 -27.95 16.00
C SER A 600 -17.90 -28.92 16.01
N GLY A 601 -17.31 -29.20 17.18
CA GLY A 601 -16.16 -30.11 17.31
C GLY A 601 -14.85 -29.56 16.72
N ARG A 602 -14.76 -28.24 16.48
CA ARG A 602 -13.58 -27.58 15.90
C ARG A 602 -12.72 -26.92 16.97
N PRO A 603 -11.38 -26.94 16.84
CA PRO A 603 -10.53 -26.12 17.70
C PRO A 603 -10.79 -24.64 17.42
N ALA A 604 -10.95 -23.85 18.47
CA ALA A 604 -11.23 -22.44 18.33
C ALA A 604 -9.93 -21.62 18.26
N VAL A 605 -9.70 -20.90 17.16
CA VAL A 605 -8.52 -20.01 17.05
C VAL A 605 -8.86 -18.64 17.60
N LEU A 606 -8.09 -18.20 18.60
CA LEU A 606 -8.14 -16.87 19.16
C LEU A 606 -6.94 -16.09 18.66
N THR A 607 -7.20 -15.01 17.94
CA THR A 607 -6.17 -14.13 17.40
C THR A 607 -6.23 -12.77 18.07
N PHE A 608 -5.13 -12.32 18.66
CA PHE A 608 -4.99 -10.98 19.20
C PHE A 608 -4.23 -10.10 18.21
N ASP A 609 -4.86 -9.04 17.71
CA ASP A 609 -4.22 -8.08 16.82
C ASP A 609 -3.37 -7.08 17.62
N LEU A 610 -2.05 -7.28 17.63
CA LEU A 610 -1.10 -6.39 18.31
C LEU A 610 -0.72 -5.17 17.47
N THR A 611 -1.17 -5.11 16.21
CA THR A 611 -0.90 -3.97 15.30
C THR A 611 -1.91 -2.83 15.49
N SER A 612 -3.03 -3.12 16.16
CA SER A 612 -4.05 -2.14 16.52
C SER A 612 -3.53 -1.07 17.51
N PRO A 613 -3.93 0.21 17.38
CA PRO A 613 -3.67 1.23 18.40
C PRO A 613 -4.20 0.86 19.80
N GLN A 614 -5.17 -0.05 19.89
CA GLN A 614 -5.78 -0.51 21.14
C GLN A 614 -5.13 -1.76 21.73
N ALA A 615 -4.08 -2.30 21.11
CA ALA A 615 -3.45 -3.56 21.52
C ALA A 615 -3.05 -3.62 23.01
N ALA A 616 -2.71 -2.49 23.62
CA ALA A 616 -2.41 -2.40 25.04
C ALA A 616 -3.60 -2.81 25.94
N LEU A 617 -4.83 -2.50 25.53
CA LEU A 617 -6.05 -2.90 26.24
C LEU A 617 -6.27 -4.41 26.13
N SER A 618 -6.06 -4.97 24.93
CA SER A 618 -6.16 -6.40 24.68
C SER A 618 -5.15 -7.21 25.50
N VAL A 619 -3.90 -6.73 25.62
CA VAL A 619 -2.87 -7.34 26.48
C VAL A 619 -3.27 -7.25 27.96
N ALA A 620 -3.77 -6.11 28.43
CA ALA A 620 -4.17 -5.93 29.83
C ALA A 620 -5.36 -6.83 30.23
N ALA A 621 -6.25 -7.14 29.29
CA ALA A 621 -7.40 -8.00 29.52
C ALA A 621 -7.11 -9.50 29.32
N LEU A 622 -5.97 -9.85 28.72
CA LEU A 622 -5.57 -11.24 28.43
C LEU A 622 -5.68 -12.17 29.67
N PRO A 623 -5.19 -11.83 30.88
CA PRO A 623 -5.29 -12.71 32.03
C PRO A 623 -6.74 -13.09 32.37
N ARG A 624 -7.68 -12.14 32.23
CA ARG A 624 -9.10 -12.36 32.48
C ARG A 624 -9.71 -13.30 31.45
N VAL A 625 -9.38 -13.13 30.17
CA VAL A 625 -9.85 -14.02 29.09
C VAL A 625 -9.32 -15.44 29.28
N LEU A 626 -8.03 -15.60 29.60
CA LEU A 626 -7.45 -16.92 29.87
C LEU A 626 -8.14 -17.62 31.05
N LEU A 627 -8.54 -16.86 32.08
CA LEU A 627 -9.31 -17.38 33.21
C LEU A 627 -10.74 -17.78 32.81
N ASP A 628 -11.43 -16.94 32.05
CA ASP A 628 -12.81 -17.19 31.59
C ASP A 628 -12.87 -18.42 30.67
N LEU A 629 -11.90 -18.58 29.76
CA LEU A 629 -11.77 -19.77 28.90
C LEU A 629 -11.56 -21.06 29.70
N ARG A 630 -10.67 -21.02 30.70
CA ARG A 630 -10.42 -22.16 31.60
C ARG A 630 -11.67 -22.51 32.42
N ARG A 631 -12.42 -21.49 32.87
CA ARG A 631 -13.68 -21.68 33.59
C ARG A 631 -14.76 -22.34 32.74
N ASP A 632 -14.82 -21.99 31.46
CA ASP A 632 -15.74 -22.56 30.48
C ASP A 632 -15.26 -23.94 29.93
N GLY A 633 -14.16 -24.47 30.47
CA GLY A 633 -13.69 -25.83 30.20
C GLY A 633 -12.71 -25.96 29.02
N PHE A 634 -12.21 -24.85 28.48
CA PHE A 634 -11.25 -24.89 27.37
C PHE A 634 -9.82 -25.18 27.84
N SER A 635 -9.14 -26.08 27.13
CA SER A 635 -7.69 -26.24 27.20
C SER A 635 -7.03 -25.29 26.20
N ILE A 636 -6.15 -24.42 26.69
CA ILE A 636 -5.48 -23.39 25.87
C ILE A 636 -4.14 -23.94 25.42
N ARG A 637 -3.87 -23.94 24.11
CA ARG A 637 -2.66 -24.50 23.51
C ARG A 637 -2.08 -23.58 22.43
N SER A 638 -0.82 -23.81 22.09
CA SER A 638 -0.23 -23.17 20.91
C SER A 638 -0.81 -23.78 19.63
N LEU A 639 -0.60 -23.11 18.50
CA LEU A 639 -1.00 -23.62 17.19
C LEU A 639 -0.36 -24.99 16.90
N SER A 640 0.91 -25.17 17.23
CA SER A 640 1.68 -26.39 16.97
C SER A 640 1.24 -27.56 17.84
N GLU A 641 0.96 -27.31 19.11
CA GLU A 641 0.45 -28.32 20.05
C GLU A 641 -0.98 -28.78 19.74
N GLY A 642 -1.79 -27.88 19.19
CA GLY A 642 -3.21 -28.15 18.93
C GLY A 642 -3.53 -28.75 17.56
N THR A 643 -2.60 -28.68 16.60
CA THR A 643 -2.79 -29.16 15.23
C THR A 643 -2.07 -30.49 14.94
N ASN A 644 -1.34 -31.05 15.92
CA ASN A 644 -0.45 -32.21 15.74
C ASN A 644 0.54 -32.04 14.57
N LEU A 645 0.76 -30.81 14.11
CA LEU A 645 1.87 -30.51 13.23
C LEU A 645 3.13 -30.84 14.03
N ALA A 646 3.92 -31.82 13.58
CA ALA A 646 5.25 -32.07 14.12
C ALA A 646 5.92 -30.70 14.24
N GLN A 647 6.31 -30.31 15.48
CA GLN A 647 6.62 -28.93 15.86
C GLN A 647 7.11 -28.13 14.65
N PRO A 648 6.37 -27.08 14.25
CA PRO A 648 6.47 -26.44 12.95
C PRO A 648 7.93 -26.30 12.67
N THR A 649 8.39 -27.12 11.74
CA THR A 649 9.79 -27.43 11.52
C THR A 649 10.51 -26.10 11.39
N LEU A 650 11.10 -25.68 12.50
CA LEU A 650 12.33 -24.93 12.56
C LEU A 650 13.36 -25.88 11.96
N ALA A 651 13.20 -26.17 10.68
CA ALA A 651 14.09 -27.03 9.95
C ALA A 651 15.43 -26.32 10.09
N PRO A 652 16.45 -26.94 10.70
CA PRO A 652 17.75 -26.32 10.82
C PRO A 652 18.13 -25.88 9.42
N SER A 653 18.35 -24.58 9.21
CA SER A 653 18.49 -24.03 7.87
C SER A 653 19.77 -24.58 7.22
N HIS A 654 19.69 -25.77 6.64
CA HIS A 654 20.80 -26.40 5.94
C HIS A 654 21.10 -25.51 4.74
N GLY A 655 22.19 -24.74 4.83
CA GLY A 655 22.61 -23.80 3.79
C GLY A 655 22.38 -22.30 4.05
N ILE A 656 21.64 -21.90 5.10
CA ILE A 656 21.64 -20.50 5.57
C ILE A 656 22.57 -20.39 6.79
N ALA A 657 23.87 -20.58 6.60
CA ALA A 657 24.79 -20.11 7.63
C ALA A 657 24.72 -18.58 7.67
N PRO A 658 24.55 -17.92 8.83
CA PRO A 658 24.56 -16.47 8.90
C PRO A 658 25.91 -15.95 8.40
N VAL A 659 25.92 -15.42 7.17
CA VAL A 659 27.11 -14.78 6.61
C VAL A 659 27.16 -13.39 7.21
N TRP A 660 28.33 -12.96 7.70
CA TRP A 660 28.52 -11.59 8.23
C TRP A 660 28.03 -10.50 7.25
N ARG A 661 28.09 -10.79 5.94
CA ARG A 661 27.57 -9.93 4.87
C ARG A 661 26.06 -9.71 4.98
N ASP A 662 25.29 -10.73 5.30
CA ASP A 662 23.84 -10.60 5.47
C ASP A 662 23.52 -9.73 6.69
N SER A 663 24.29 -9.87 7.79
CA SER A 663 24.16 -8.97 8.94
C SER A 663 24.39 -7.50 8.56
N VAL A 664 25.40 -7.22 7.72
CA VAL A 664 25.63 -5.85 7.24
C VAL A 664 24.50 -5.40 6.30
N THR A 665 24.00 -6.27 5.42
CA THR A 665 22.85 -5.95 4.54
C THR A 665 21.62 -5.58 5.36
N TYR A 666 21.24 -6.40 6.34
CA TYR A 666 20.07 -6.14 7.18
C TYR A 666 20.26 -4.93 8.09
N ALA A 667 21.45 -4.70 8.64
CA ALA A 667 21.76 -3.48 9.40
C ALA A 667 21.65 -2.22 8.53
N ILE A 668 22.09 -2.31 7.26
CA ILE A 668 21.90 -1.24 6.28
C ILE A 668 20.39 -1.04 6.05
N LEU A 669 19.62 -2.09 5.75
CA LEU A 669 18.18 -1.98 5.52
C LEU A 669 17.41 -1.40 6.72
N GLU A 670 17.74 -1.82 7.94
CA GLU A 670 17.19 -1.27 9.18
C GLU A 670 17.54 0.22 9.32
N PHE A 671 18.80 0.60 9.08
CA PHE A 671 19.22 1.99 9.08
C PHE A 671 18.47 2.83 8.04
N TRP A 672 18.33 2.30 6.82
CA TRP A 672 17.59 2.95 5.73
C TRP A 672 16.11 3.15 6.08
N TYR A 673 15.48 2.17 6.74
CA TYR A 673 14.06 2.23 7.06
C TYR A 673 13.76 3.11 8.28
N PHE A 674 14.41 2.86 9.42
CA PHE A 674 14.08 3.50 10.70
C PHE A 674 14.95 4.74 11.00
N LYS A 675 16.25 4.69 10.73
CA LYS A 675 17.21 5.70 11.20
C LYS A 675 17.38 6.85 10.21
N LEU A 676 17.30 6.59 8.90
CA LEU A 676 17.41 7.64 7.88
C LEU A 676 16.28 8.66 7.97
N THR A 677 15.05 8.20 8.23
CA THR A 677 13.90 9.08 8.45
C THR A 677 14.13 9.99 9.65
N PHE A 678 14.64 9.45 10.77
CA PHE A 678 15.00 10.25 11.94
C PHE A 678 16.08 11.28 11.62
N VAL A 679 17.17 10.88 10.95
CA VAL A 679 18.24 11.79 10.51
C VAL A 679 17.66 12.91 9.63
N PHE A 680 16.78 12.57 8.70
CA PHE A 680 16.11 13.53 7.84
C PHE A 680 15.23 14.51 8.62
N LEU A 681 14.45 14.04 9.59
CA LEU A 681 13.65 14.91 10.47
C LEU A 681 14.54 15.84 11.32
N CYS A 682 15.68 15.36 11.83
CA CYS A 682 16.65 16.20 12.52
C CYS A 682 17.24 17.28 11.60
N LEU A 683 17.63 16.91 10.37
CA LEU A 683 18.14 17.84 9.37
C LEU A 683 17.09 18.88 8.97
N LEU A 684 15.82 18.46 8.84
CA LEU A 684 14.68 19.34 8.59
C LEU A 684 14.51 20.35 9.72
N LEU A 685 14.41 19.87 10.97
CA LEU A 685 14.26 20.74 12.14
C LEU A 685 15.39 21.75 12.22
N PHE A 686 16.62 21.29 11.98
CA PHE A 686 17.79 22.16 11.92
C PHE A 686 17.69 23.19 10.79
N ALA A 687 17.26 22.78 9.59
CA ALA A 687 17.07 23.68 8.46
C ALA A 687 16.00 24.76 8.73
N ILE A 688 14.89 24.38 9.37
CA ILE A 688 13.83 25.29 9.81
C ILE A 688 14.39 26.30 10.80
N ILE A 689 15.02 25.84 11.89
CA ILE A 689 15.58 26.71 12.93
C ILE A 689 16.59 27.67 12.32
N ARG A 690 17.53 27.17 11.51
CA ARG A 690 18.56 28.00 10.85
C ARG A 690 17.93 29.05 9.95
N SER A 691 16.95 28.68 9.13
CA SER A 691 16.26 29.59 8.23
C SER A 691 15.49 30.67 8.99
N LEU A 692 14.78 30.31 10.06
CA LEU A 692 14.07 31.27 10.91
C LEU A 692 15.04 32.24 11.59
N ILE A 693 16.19 31.76 12.08
CA ILE A 693 17.24 32.60 12.63
C ILE A 693 17.77 33.59 11.57
N TYR A 694 18.09 33.12 10.37
CA TYR A 694 18.61 33.99 9.31
C TYR A 694 17.58 35.02 8.83
N LEU A 695 16.31 34.62 8.73
CA LEU A 695 15.22 35.55 8.44
C LEU A 695 15.09 36.60 9.55
N ALA A 696 14.99 36.18 10.81
CA ALA A 696 14.90 37.09 11.95
C ALA A 696 16.06 38.09 11.98
N LEU A 697 17.30 37.62 11.80
CA LEU A 697 18.49 38.47 11.75
C LEU A 697 18.47 39.42 10.54
N ALA A 698 18.00 38.97 9.37
CA ALA A 698 17.86 39.81 8.18
C ALA A 698 16.83 40.93 8.37
N PHE A 699 15.76 40.69 9.14
CA PHE A 699 14.76 41.69 9.54
C PHE A 699 15.26 42.64 10.63
N VAL A 700 16.04 42.15 11.59
CA VAL A 700 16.62 42.96 12.68
C VAL A 700 17.72 43.89 12.17
N ARG A 701 18.34 43.57 11.03
CA ARG A 701 19.36 44.41 10.38
C ARG A 701 18.88 45.85 10.23
N ARG A 702 19.65 46.79 10.76
CA ARG A 702 19.33 48.23 10.71
C ARG A 702 19.21 48.72 9.25
N PRO A 703 18.22 49.57 8.94
CA PRO A 703 18.11 50.17 7.62
C PRO A 703 19.34 51.04 7.33
N GLN A 704 19.78 51.02 6.08
CA GLN A 704 20.94 51.81 5.67
C GLN A 704 20.57 53.28 5.50
N PRO A 705 21.45 54.20 5.92
CA PRO A 705 21.24 55.62 5.69
C PRO A 705 21.24 55.94 4.18
N PRO A 706 20.55 57.01 3.75
CA PRO A 706 20.60 57.47 2.37
C PRO A 706 22.02 57.92 1.97
N ILE A 707 22.26 58.04 0.65
CA ILE A 707 23.53 58.58 0.14
C ILE A 707 23.75 59.97 0.72
N ASP A 708 24.88 60.14 1.38
CA ASP A 708 25.39 61.44 1.78
C ASP A 708 26.38 61.93 0.74
N ARG A 709 26.00 63.00 0.05
CA ARG A 709 26.81 63.59 -1.02
C ARG A 709 28.04 64.35 -0.50
N THR A 710 28.11 64.64 0.79
CA THR A 710 29.27 65.31 1.40
C THR A 710 30.44 64.34 1.62
N PHE A 711 30.15 63.04 1.80
CA PHE A 711 31.16 62.02 1.94
C PHE A 711 31.51 61.40 0.59
N CYS A 712 32.48 62.02 -0.10
CA CYS A 712 32.91 61.62 -1.43
C CYS A 712 34.45 61.41 -1.50
N PRO A 713 35.01 60.44 -0.76
CA PRO A 713 36.46 60.20 -0.76
C PRO A 713 36.96 59.73 -2.14
N GLY A 714 38.26 59.87 -2.40
CA GLY A 714 38.87 59.30 -3.61
C GLY A 714 38.71 57.78 -3.65
N VAL A 715 38.40 57.23 -4.82
CA VAL A 715 38.28 55.78 -5.07
C VAL A 715 39.09 55.35 -6.30
N THR A 716 39.91 54.32 -6.17
CA THR A 716 40.55 53.64 -7.32
C THR A 716 39.78 52.36 -7.64
N VAL A 717 39.20 52.25 -8.84
CA VAL A 717 38.55 51.02 -9.31
C VAL A 717 39.59 50.12 -9.95
N ILE A 718 39.85 48.95 -9.38
CA ILE A 718 40.86 47.99 -9.85
C ILE A 718 40.17 46.93 -10.70
N VAL A 719 40.65 46.75 -11.94
CA VAL A 719 40.14 45.77 -12.90
C VAL A 719 41.27 44.82 -13.30
N PRO A 720 41.45 43.68 -12.63
CA PRO A 720 42.39 42.66 -13.06
C PRO A 720 41.86 41.95 -14.30
N ALA A 721 42.71 41.76 -15.31
CA ALA A 721 42.32 41.18 -16.59
C ALA A 721 43.31 40.10 -17.05
N TYR A 722 42.78 38.98 -17.54
CA TYR A 722 43.56 37.95 -18.23
C TYR A 722 42.73 37.30 -19.34
N ASN A 723 43.08 37.59 -20.59
CA ASN A 723 42.37 37.17 -21.79
C ASN A 723 40.94 37.74 -21.93
N GLU A 724 40.63 38.94 -21.46
CA GLU A 724 39.25 39.49 -21.41
C GLU A 724 38.87 40.43 -22.56
N SER A 725 39.53 40.31 -23.72
CA SER A 725 39.32 41.16 -24.91
C SER A 725 37.85 41.33 -25.33
N LYS A 726 37.02 40.31 -25.12
CA LYS A 726 35.59 40.29 -25.53
C LYS A 726 34.65 41.09 -24.63
N VAL A 727 35.02 41.34 -23.38
CA VAL A 727 34.10 41.89 -22.35
C VAL A 727 34.64 43.15 -21.67
N ILE A 728 35.97 43.29 -21.58
CA ILE A 728 36.63 44.35 -20.79
C ILE A 728 36.24 45.78 -21.18
N VAL A 729 36.04 46.04 -22.47
CA VAL A 729 35.66 47.37 -22.96
C VAL A 729 34.29 47.79 -22.43
N GLN A 730 33.35 46.86 -22.35
CA GLN A 730 32.01 47.11 -21.84
C GLN A 730 32.01 47.34 -20.33
N SER A 731 32.79 46.55 -19.60
CA SER A 731 33.01 46.73 -18.16
C SER A 731 33.59 48.10 -17.83
N ILE A 732 34.66 48.52 -18.51
CA ILE A 732 35.26 49.86 -18.30
C ILE A 732 34.28 50.98 -18.67
N ARG A 733 33.55 50.85 -19.80
CA ARG A 733 32.49 51.82 -20.15
C ARG A 733 31.43 51.94 -19.06
N SER A 734 31.04 50.84 -18.42
CA SER A 734 30.05 50.88 -17.35
C SER A 734 30.55 51.63 -16.11
N ILE A 735 31.82 51.43 -15.74
CA ILE A 735 32.47 52.14 -14.62
C ILE A 735 32.54 53.64 -14.92
N LEU A 736 32.92 54.00 -16.16
CA LEU A 736 33.02 55.41 -16.59
C LEU A 736 31.66 56.13 -16.70
N LYS A 737 30.54 55.40 -16.74
CA LYS A 737 29.19 55.98 -16.67
C LYS A 737 28.81 56.43 -15.26
N SER A 738 29.60 56.11 -14.24
CA SER A 738 29.32 56.55 -12.87
C SER A 738 29.37 58.08 -12.75
N ASP A 739 28.37 58.64 -12.06
CA ASP A 739 28.29 60.07 -11.71
C ASP A 739 29.07 60.42 -10.43
N TYR A 740 29.89 59.50 -9.93
CA TYR A 740 30.79 59.75 -8.80
C TYR A 740 31.96 60.66 -9.24
N PRO A 741 32.23 61.79 -8.56
CA PRO A 741 33.22 62.76 -9.06
C PRO A 741 34.68 62.29 -8.87
N ASN A 742 35.00 61.63 -7.75
CA ASN A 742 36.37 61.39 -7.31
C ASN A 742 36.83 59.93 -7.51
N PHE A 743 36.93 59.46 -8.75
CA PHE A 743 37.47 58.12 -9.03
C PHE A 743 38.42 58.04 -10.23
N GLU A 744 39.31 57.05 -10.18
CA GLU A 744 40.15 56.58 -11.29
C GLU A 744 39.94 55.07 -11.52
N VAL A 745 40.24 54.57 -12.71
CA VAL A 745 40.18 53.16 -13.10
C VAL A 745 41.58 52.66 -13.40
N LEU A 746 42.00 51.62 -12.71
CA LEU A 746 43.29 50.97 -12.87
C LEU A 746 43.08 49.54 -13.39
N VAL A 747 43.37 49.35 -14.66
CA VAL A 747 43.34 48.04 -15.32
C VAL A 747 44.72 47.40 -15.17
N VAL A 748 44.76 46.14 -14.69
CA VAL A 748 46.00 45.36 -14.63
C VAL A 748 45.87 44.14 -15.52
N ASP A 749 46.56 44.15 -16.66
CA ASP A 749 46.65 43.00 -17.56
C ASP A 749 47.73 42.04 -17.07
N ASP A 750 47.30 40.85 -16.61
CA ASP A 750 48.13 39.77 -16.09
C ASP A 750 48.73 38.90 -17.22
N GLY A 751 49.32 39.55 -18.22
CA GLY A 751 50.01 38.89 -19.33
C GLY A 751 49.07 38.12 -20.25
N SER A 752 47.96 38.76 -20.67
CA SER A 752 47.02 38.22 -21.64
C SER A 752 47.72 37.78 -22.94
N SER A 753 47.26 36.66 -23.49
CA SER A 753 47.67 36.09 -24.78
C SER A 753 46.76 36.52 -25.94
N ASP A 754 45.69 37.26 -25.67
CA ASP A 754 44.79 37.86 -26.64
C ASP A 754 44.93 39.40 -26.67
N ASP A 755 44.06 40.08 -27.43
CA ASP A 755 44.11 41.52 -27.63
C ASP A 755 43.58 42.36 -26.45
N THR A 756 43.59 41.85 -25.21
CA THR A 756 43.02 42.54 -24.03
C THR A 756 43.64 43.92 -23.80
N SER A 757 44.97 44.00 -23.69
CA SER A 757 45.67 45.28 -23.52
C SER A 757 45.43 46.23 -24.69
N GLU A 758 45.44 45.73 -25.93
CA GLU A 758 45.21 46.54 -27.13
C GLU A 758 43.79 47.11 -27.16
N ALA A 759 42.78 46.29 -26.81
CA ALA A 759 41.39 46.72 -26.74
C ALA A 759 41.19 47.85 -25.71
N VAL A 760 41.86 47.77 -24.55
CA VAL A 760 41.82 48.82 -23.52
C VAL A 760 42.52 50.10 -24.00
N MET A 761 43.72 49.99 -24.57
CA MET A 761 44.47 51.14 -25.09
C MET A 761 43.72 51.85 -26.21
N LYS A 762 43.16 51.09 -27.17
CA LYS A 762 42.40 51.61 -28.29
C LYS A 762 41.13 52.34 -27.84
N ALA A 763 40.44 51.81 -26.84
CA ALA A 763 39.18 52.39 -26.37
C ALA A 763 39.34 53.54 -25.36
N PHE A 764 40.40 53.52 -24.54
CA PHE A 764 40.52 54.44 -23.39
C PHE A 764 41.90 55.06 -23.18
N GLY A 765 42.87 54.85 -24.08
CA GLY A 765 44.23 55.39 -23.91
C GLY A 765 44.32 56.92 -23.78
N SER A 766 43.31 57.66 -24.27
CA SER A 766 43.19 59.11 -24.12
C SER A 766 42.36 59.55 -22.92
N ASN A 767 41.74 58.63 -22.18
CA ASN A 767 40.89 58.96 -21.04
C ASN A 767 41.74 59.15 -19.77
N PRO A 768 41.79 60.35 -19.16
CA PRO A 768 42.66 60.63 -18.02
C PRO A 768 42.28 59.84 -16.75
N LYS A 769 41.06 59.27 -16.69
CA LYS A 769 40.63 58.43 -15.58
C LYS A 769 41.10 56.98 -15.71
N VAL A 770 41.55 56.51 -16.87
CA VAL A 770 41.87 55.10 -17.11
C VAL A 770 43.39 54.92 -17.21
N ARG A 771 43.93 53.99 -16.42
CA ARG A 771 45.34 53.62 -16.42
C ARG A 771 45.47 52.13 -16.66
N LEU A 772 46.37 51.72 -17.55
CA LEU A 772 46.68 50.31 -17.83
C LEU A 772 48.08 49.97 -17.32
N ILE A 773 48.20 48.85 -16.63
CA ILE A 773 49.49 48.24 -16.23
C ILE A 773 49.52 46.83 -16.81
N ALA A 774 50.51 46.52 -17.63
CA ALA A 774 50.76 45.15 -18.07
C ALA A 774 51.85 44.50 -17.21
N GLN A 775 51.68 43.23 -16.89
CA GLN A 775 52.67 42.41 -16.19
C GLN A 775 52.79 41.03 -16.84
N ARG A 776 53.78 40.24 -16.41
CA ARG A 776 53.84 38.82 -16.76
C ARG A 776 52.80 38.06 -15.94
N ASN A 777 52.13 37.08 -16.54
CA ASN A 777 51.12 36.26 -15.89
C ASN A 777 51.65 35.66 -14.57
N GLY A 778 51.02 36.07 -13.48
CA GLY A 778 51.28 35.65 -12.11
C GLY A 778 50.04 35.17 -11.35
N GLY A 779 48.87 35.23 -11.97
CA GLY A 779 47.57 34.96 -11.37
C GLY A 779 46.88 36.23 -10.84
N LYS A 780 45.55 36.16 -10.73
CA LYS A 780 44.69 37.28 -10.32
C LYS A 780 45.15 37.99 -9.04
N TRP A 781 45.47 37.24 -7.99
CA TRP A 781 45.94 37.81 -6.71
C TRP A 781 47.24 38.62 -6.86
N GLN A 782 48.14 38.25 -7.79
CA GLN A 782 49.36 39.03 -8.07
C GLN A 782 49.04 40.32 -8.81
N ALA A 783 48.14 40.26 -9.81
CA ALA A 783 47.68 41.44 -10.52
C ALA A 783 46.99 42.44 -9.58
N GLU A 784 46.17 41.96 -8.66
CA GLU A 784 45.53 42.77 -7.62
C GLU A 784 46.57 43.37 -6.66
N ASN A 785 47.52 42.58 -6.17
CA ASN A 785 48.62 43.10 -5.34
C ASN A 785 49.50 44.12 -6.07
N ARG A 786 49.74 43.95 -7.37
CA ARG A 786 50.44 44.94 -8.20
C ARG A 786 49.65 46.23 -8.30
N ALA A 787 48.33 46.13 -8.45
CA ALA A 787 47.43 47.29 -8.45
C ALA A 787 47.52 48.07 -7.13
N LEU A 788 47.54 47.38 -5.96
CA LEU A 788 47.61 48.02 -4.64
C LEU A 788 48.80 48.99 -4.49
N HIS A 789 49.94 48.70 -5.13
CA HIS A 789 51.12 49.60 -5.10
C HIS A 789 50.93 50.89 -5.90
N HIS A 790 49.90 50.95 -6.76
CA HIS A 790 49.62 52.06 -7.66
C HIS A 790 48.29 52.78 -7.33
N VAL A 791 47.57 52.31 -6.30
CA VAL A 791 46.39 52.97 -5.73
C VAL A 791 46.81 54.27 -5.08
N ARG A 792 46.16 55.38 -5.46
CA ARG A 792 46.47 56.73 -4.95
C ARG A 792 45.45 57.25 -3.95
N THR A 793 44.46 56.43 -3.63
CA THR A 793 43.26 56.83 -2.91
C THR A 793 43.10 56.01 -1.63
N PRO A 794 42.36 56.51 -0.62
CA PRO A 794 42.18 55.79 0.64
C PRO A 794 41.34 54.50 0.50
N PHE A 795 40.53 54.41 -0.55
CA PHE A 795 39.64 53.28 -0.81
C PHE A 795 39.81 52.80 -2.25
N PHE A 796 39.69 51.49 -2.45
CA PHE A 796 39.63 50.92 -3.79
C PHE A 796 38.42 50.01 -3.95
N VAL A 797 37.94 49.84 -5.17
CA VAL A 797 36.86 48.91 -5.50
C VAL A 797 37.40 47.88 -6.49
N GLY A 798 37.43 46.61 -6.09
CA GLY A 798 37.73 45.51 -7.00
C GLY A 798 36.52 45.18 -7.87
N VAL A 799 36.74 45.10 -9.18
CA VAL A 799 35.71 44.77 -10.18
C VAL A 799 36.30 43.79 -11.18
N ASP A 800 35.69 42.61 -11.32
CA ASP A 800 36.08 41.64 -12.35
C ASP A 800 35.90 42.24 -13.75
N ALA A 801 36.81 41.89 -14.68
CA ALA A 801 36.84 42.44 -16.04
C ALA A 801 35.65 42.06 -16.94
N ASP A 802 34.73 41.23 -16.46
CA ASP A 802 33.47 40.82 -17.11
C ASP A 802 32.21 41.38 -16.42
N THR A 803 32.38 42.31 -15.48
CA THR A 803 31.29 42.85 -14.67
C THR A 803 30.87 44.24 -15.12
N VAL A 804 29.56 44.50 -15.11
CA VAL A 804 28.95 45.80 -15.42
C VAL A 804 28.43 46.43 -14.14
N LEU A 805 28.87 47.66 -13.84
CA LEU A 805 28.43 48.39 -12.65
C LEU A 805 27.17 49.23 -12.90
N ASP A 806 26.30 49.30 -11.89
CA ASP A 806 25.26 50.33 -11.83
C ASP A 806 25.90 51.73 -11.72
N PRO A 807 25.40 52.77 -12.43
CA PRO A 807 25.99 54.11 -12.38
C PRO A 807 26.16 54.70 -10.97
N LYS A 808 25.26 54.35 -10.03
CA LYS A 808 25.31 54.81 -8.63
C LYS A 808 26.02 53.82 -7.71
N ALA A 809 26.59 52.72 -8.22
CA ALA A 809 27.23 51.70 -7.39
C ALA A 809 28.36 52.29 -6.51
N LEU A 810 29.19 53.17 -7.07
CA LEU A 810 30.27 53.83 -6.33
C LEU A 810 29.75 54.76 -5.22
N TRP A 811 28.64 55.46 -5.46
CA TRP A 811 28.00 56.29 -4.44
C TRP A 811 27.58 55.49 -3.22
N TRP A 812 27.03 54.29 -3.43
CA TRP A 812 26.56 53.41 -2.37
C TRP A 812 27.70 52.68 -1.65
N ILE A 813 28.66 52.13 -2.40
CA ILE A 813 29.73 51.27 -1.84
C ILE A 813 30.63 52.03 -0.85
N VAL A 814 30.79 53.34 -1.02
CA VAL A 814 31.65 54.14 -0.14
C VAL A 814 31.01 54.50 1.18
N GLN A 815 29.67 54.57 1.27
CA GLN A 815 28.97 55.11 2.45
C GLN A 815 29.33 54.40 3.76
N PRO A 816 29.49 53.07 3.82
CA PRO A 816 29.84 52.40 5.07
C PRO A 816 31.24 52.75 5.60
N PHE A 817 32.15 53.27 4.77
CA PHE A 817 33.51 53.65 5.19
C PHE A 817 33.58 54.91 6.06
N LYS A 818 32.45 55.59 6.30
CA LYS A 818 32.36 56.62 7.33
C LYS A 818 32.70 56.09 8.73
N ASP A 819 32.39 54.82 8.99
CA ASP A 819 32.92 54.13 10.17
C ASP A 819 34.35 53.68 9.87
N GLU A 820 35.31 54.25 10.60
CA GLU A 820 36.75 53.93 10.46
C GLU A 820 37.05 52.45 10.73
N ARG A 821 36.19 51.77 11.49
CA ARG A 821 36.32 50.32 11.77
C ARG A 821 35.91 49.47 10.58
N VAL A 822 35.28 50.03 9.56
CA VAL A 822 34.91 49.28 8.34
C VAL A 822 36.13 49.18 7.43
N GLY A 823 36.58 47.94 7.21
CA GLY A 823 37.70 47.61 6.34
C GLY A 823 37.28 47.16 4.94
N ALA A 824 36.07 46.61 4.80
CA ALA A 824 35.55 46.17 3.51
C ALA A 824 34.02 46.29 3.41
N VAL A 825 33.52 46.41 2.18
CA VAL A 825 32.10 46.50 1.84
C VAL A 825 31.80 45.58 0.65
N ALA A 826 30.91 44.61 0.85
CA ALA A 826 30.39 43.75 -0.19
C ALA A 826 29.21 44.42 -0.91
N GLY A 827 29.26 44.54 -2.23
CA GLY A 827 28.11 44.93 -3.04
C GLY A 827 27.17 43.77 -3.37
N PHE A 828 26.11 44.09 -4.11
CA PHE A 828 25.09 43.16 -4.57
C PHE A 828 25.37 42.72 -6.02
N VAL A 829 25.48 41.42 -6.25
CA VAL A 829 25.78 40.85 -7.57
C VAL A 829 24.52 40.26 -8.20
N GLU A 830 24.19 40.65 -9.42
CA GLU A 830 23.09 40.12 -10.21
C GLU A 830 23.58 39.38 -11.45
N VAL A 831 22.80 38.39 -11.88
CA VAL A 831 23.05 37.66 -13.13
C VAL A 831 22.53 38.50 -14.30
N SER A 832 23.41 38.83 -15.25
CA SER A 832 23.06 39.62 -16.44
C SER A 832 22.36 38.82 -17.54
N ASN A 833 22.53 37.49 -17.56
CA ASN A 833 22.07 36.61 -18.64
C ASN A 833 21.06 35.51 -18.20
N PRO A 834 19.94 35.81 -17.52
CA PRO A 834 18.92 34.82 -17.18
C PRO A 834 18.09 34.43 -18.43
N HIS A 835 18.63 33.54 -19.27
CA HIS A 835 18.02 33.11 -20.55
C HIS A 835 17.72 31.61 -20.62
N ASN A 836 18.28 30.80 -19.73
CA ASN A 836 18.01 29.36 -19.68
C ASN A 836 17.80 28.90 -18.24
N PHE A 837 17.33 27.66 -18.05
CA PHE A 837 16.99 27.13 -16.73
C PHE A 837 18.12 27.30 -15.71
N LEU A 838 19.37 27.01 -16.09
CA LEU A 838 20.53 27.08 -15.20
C LEU A 838 20.85 28.52 -14.76
N THR A 839 20.84 29.47 -15.69
CA THR A 839 21.12 30.88 -15.36
C THR A 839 19.97 31.53 -14.60
N TRP A 840 18.72 31.10 -14.83
CA TRP A 840 17.57 31.46 -14.00
C TRP A 840 17.68 30.92 -12.57
N CYS A 841 18.12 29.67 -12.40
CA CYS A 841 18.34 29.09 -11.07
C CYS A 841 19.43 29.85 -10.31
N GLN A 842 20.54 30.19 -10.97
CA GLN A 842 21.61 30.96 -10.36
C GLN A 842 21.20 32.40 -10.04
N ALA A 843 20.35 33.02 -10.87
CA ALA A 843 19.79 34.34 -10.58
C ALA A 843 18.93 34.32 -9.30
N LEU A 844 18.10 33.28 -9.12
CA LEU A 844 17.32 33.08 -7.90
C LEU A 844 18.22 32.86 -6.67
N GLU A 845 19.20 31.97 -6.78
CA GLU A 845 20.14 31.66 -5.69
C GLU A 845 20.90 32.92 -5.25
N TYR A 846 21.43 33.70 -6.19
CA TYR A 846 22.15 34.94 -5.89
C TYR A 846 21.28 35.93 -5.15
N ARG A 847 20.02 36.05 -5.56
CA ARG A 847 19.04 36.94 -4.96
C ARG A 847 18.77 36.55 -3.51
N VAL A 848 18.41 35.29 -3.27
CA VAL A 848 18.07 34.79 -1.93
C VAL A 848 19.29 34.78 -1.00
N SER A 849 20.44 34.29 -1.46
CA SER A 849 21.66 34.21 -0.65
C SER A 849 22.18 35.59 -0.23
N GLN A 850 22.15 36.58 -1.11
CA GLN A 850 22.61 37.94 -0.78
C GLN A 850 21.58 38.71 0.05
N SER A 851 20.29 38.63 -0.29
CA SER A 851 19.24 39.37 0.42
C SER A 851 18.83 38.76 1.74
N VAL A 852 19.06 37.47 1.99
CA VAL A 852 18.76 36.87 3.31
C VAL A 852 20.05 36.57 4.05
N THR A 853 20.93 35.75 3.45
CA THR A 853 22.10 35.23 4.18
C THR A 853 23.14 36.32 4.45
N ARG A 854 23.56 37.12 3.45
CA ARG A 854 24.53 38.21 3.72
C ARG A 854 23.98 39.28 4.68
N ARG A 855 22.68 39.60 4.60
CA ARG A 855 22.02 40.50 5.57
C ARG A 855 22.14 39.96 6.99
N SER A 856 21.87 38.68 7.19
CA SER A 856 22.00 38.04 8.50
C SER A 856 23.45 38.03 9.00
N PHE A 857 24.41 37.72 8.13
CA PHE A 857 25.82 37.63 8.47
C PHE A 857 26.46 38.97 8.85
N GLU A 858 25.94 40.08 8.32
CA GLU A 858 26.40 41.41 8.70
C GLU A 858 26.14 41.73 10.17
N VAL A 859 25.01 41.24 10.74
CA VAL A 859 24.58 41.56 12.12
C VAL A 859 25.65 41.20 13.15
N PHE A 860 26.32 40.06 12.95
CA PHE A 860 27.39 39.58 13.83
C PHE A 860 28.80 39.76 13.23
N ASN A 861 28.95 40.57 12.18
CA ASN A 861 30.23 40.82 11.51
C ASN A 861 30.90 39.53 11.00
N GLY A 862 30.13 38.67 10.33
CA GLY A 862 30.57 37.39 9.79
C GLY A 862 30.38 37.24 8.28
N ILE A 863 30.47 38.33 7.50
CA ILE A 863 30.41 38.21 6.04
C ILE A 863 31.63 37.41 5.57
N PHE A 864 31.39 36.26 4.96
CA PHE A 864 32.47 35.34 4.59
C PHE A 864 33.20 35.76 3.30
N VAL A 865 32.50 36.43 2.39
CA VAL A 865 33.05 36.81 1.07
C VAL A 865 32.56 38.19 0.67
N VAL A 866 33.50 39.07 0.37
CA VAL A 866 33.31 40.29 -0.42
C VAL A 866 33.58 39.91 -1.89
N PRO A 867 32.57 39.95 -2.78
CA PRO A 867 32.72 39.39 -4.12
C PRO A 867 33.66 40.23 -4.99
N GLY A 868 34.51 39.57 -5.79
CA GLY A 868 35.38 40.23 -6.77
C GLY A 868 34.65 41.09 -7.82
N ALA A 869 33.37 40.83 -8.09
CA ALA A 869 32.55 41.63 -9.00
C ALA A 869 32.25 43.04 -8.48
N ILE A 870 32.12 43.23 -7.16
CA ILE A 870 31.89 44.54 -6.53
C ILE A 870 32.29 44.53 -5.05
N GLY A 871 33.58 44.69 -4.81
CA GLY A 871 34.14 44.73 -3.46
C GLY A 871 34.81 46.05 -3.16
N GLY A 872 34.27 46.83 -2.22
CA GLY A 872 34.93 48.04 -1.71
C GLY A 872 35.89 47.70 -0.57
N TRP A 873 37.06 48.32 -0.55
CA TRP A 873 38.11 48.05 0.43
C TRP A 873 38.80 49.32 0.91
N ARG A 874 39.09 49.38 2.21
CA ARG A 874 39.98 50.39 2.81
C ARG A 874 41.42 49.94 2.63
N LEU A 875 42.26 50.76 2.02
CA LEU A 875 43.64 50.40 1.70
C LEU A 875 44.42 49.97 2.94
N THR A 876 44.33 50.76 4.02
CA THR A 876 45.02 50.46 5.29
C THR A 876 44.56 49.16 5.94
N ALA A 877 43.30 48.76 5.76
CA ALA A 877 42.78 47.51 6.29
C ALA A 877 43.32 46.30 5.51
N VAL A 878 43.43 46.43 4.18
CA VAL A 878 44.00 45.39 3.31
C VAL A 878 45.50 45.22 3.56
N GLU A 879 46.23 46.32 3.79
CA GLU A 879 47.64 46.26 4.16
C GLU A 879 47.85 45.61 5.53
N ALA A 880 47.03 45.96 6.53
CA ALA A 880 47.06 45.32 7.84
C ALA A 880 46.70 43.83 7.80
N ALA A 881 45.87 43.41 6.84
CA ALA A 881 45.49 42.02 6.63
C ALA A 881 46.54 41.17 5.88
N GLY A 882 47.61 41.80 5.36
CA GLY A 882 48.66 41.12 4.60
C GLY A 882 48.42 41.05 3.08
N ARG A 883 47.51 41.88 2.54
CA ARG A 883 47.13 41.96 1.12
C ARG A 883 46.56 40.63 0.58
N TYR A 884 46.41 40.49 -0.75
CA TYR A 884 45.89 39.25 -1.35
C TYR A 884 46.92 38.12 -1.25
N SER A 885 46.45 36.90 -0.99
CA SER A 885 47.28 35.70 -0.86
C SER A 885 47.02 34.73 -2.01
N GLY A 886 48.09 34.08 -2.50
CA GLY A 886 48.02 32.99 -3.48
C GLY A 886 47.84 31.60 -2.86
N ASP A 887 47.66 31.50 -1.54
CA ASP A 887 47.51 30.21 -0.84
C ASP A 887 46.15 29.55 -1.11
N THR A 888 45.17 30.34 -1.57
CA THR A 888 43.80 29.91 -1.84
C THR A 888 43.39 30.28 -3.27
N ILE A 889 42.46 29.52 -3.86
CA ILE A 889 41.97 29.77 -5.24
C ILE A 889 40.86 30.85 -5.26
N THR A 890 40.35 31.24 -4.10
CA THR A 890 39.38 32.32 -3.91
C THR A 890 40.01 33.41 -3.05
N GLU A 891 40.82 34.23 -3.71
CA GLU A 891 41.60 35.31 -3.11
C GLU A 891 40.73 36.35 -2.37
N ASP A 892 39.50 36.55 -2.86
CA ASP A 892 38.51 37.47 -2.33
C ASP A 892 37.93 37.02 -0.97
N ALA A 893 37.57 35.74 -0.86
CA ALA A 893 37.11 35.12 0.39
C ALA A 893 38.24 35.10 1.45
N ASP A 894 39.46 34.76 1.04
CA ASP A 894 40.64 34.76 1.90
C ASP A 894 40.93 36.14 2.48
N LEU A 895 41.00 37.17 1.62
CA LEU A 895 41.19 38.55 2.06
C LEU A 895 40.05 39.01 2.98
N THR A 896 38.80 38.63 2.71
CA THR A 896 37.65 38.98 3.57
C THR A 896 37.85 38.47 5.00
N VAL A 897 38.22 37.19 5.15
CA VAL A 897 38.47 36.60 6.47
C VAL A 897 39.74 37.18 7.11
N ALA A 898 40.78 37.48 6.33
CA ALA A 898 41.98 38.15 6.81
C ALA A 898 41.70 39.56 7.37
N VAL A 899 40.85 40.36 6.71
CA VAL A 899 40.42 41.68 7.17
C VAL A 899 39.60 41.58 8.46
N HIS A 900 38.72 40.58 8.58
CA HIS A 900 38.06 40.26 9.85
C HIS A 900 39.07 39.91 10.96
N ARG A 901 40.13 39.15 10.62
CA ARG A 901 41.19 38.79 11.58
C ARG A 901 42.06 39.97 11.99
N ALA A 902 42.24 40.96 11.11
CA ALA A 902 42.91 42.22 11.39
C ALA A 902 42.07 43.18 12.28
N GLY A 903 40.86 42.79 12.69
CA GLY A 903 40.03 43.55 13.63
C GLY A 903 39.05 44.52 12.97
N TYR A 904 39.01 44.55 11.64
CA TYR A 904 38.08 45.38 10.88
C TYR A 904 36.70 44.71 10.72
N LYS A 905 35.71 45.55 10.45
CA LYS A 905 34.35 45.16 10.15
C LYS A 905 34.14 45.08 8.64
N VAL A 906 33.31 44.13 8.23
CA VAL A 906 32.86 43.99 6.84
C VAL A 906 31.37 44.30 6.79
N ARG A 907 30.96 45.09 5.81
CA ARG A 907 29.58 45.54 5.64
C ARG A 907 29.01 45.09 4.31
N PHE A 908 27.69 45.01 4.21
CA PHE A 908 26.99 44.68 2.98
C PHE A 908 26.22 45.89 2.49
N GLN A 909 26.36 46.27 1.22
CA GLN A 909 25.64 47.39 0.61
C GLN A 909 24.78 46.88 -0.55
N GLU A 910 23.50 46.69 -0.28
CA GLU A 910 22.56 46.07 -1.23
C GLU A 910 22.19 46.96 -2.43
N ASN A 911 22.36 48.28 -2.31
CA ASN A 911 22.11 49.21 -3.40
C ASN A 911 23.33 49.38 -4.32
N ALA A 912 24.52 48.92 -3.92
CA ALA A 912 25.71 48.92 -4.76
C ALA A 912 25.66 47.68 -5.66
N ARG A 913 25.01 47.80 -6.81
CA ARG A 913 24.70 46.68 -7.72
C ARG A 913 25.74 46.52 -8.83
N ALA A 914 26.02 45.26 -9.16
CA ALA A 914 26.88 44.86 -10.26
C ALA A 914 26.29 43.65 -10.99
N TYR A 915 26.46 43.58 -12.31
CA TYR A 915 25.89 42.55 -13.18
C TYR A 915 27.01 41.70 -13.79
N THR A 916 26.94 40.38 -13.62
CA THR A 916 27.95 39.42 -14.11
C THR A 916 27.32 38.29 -14.92
N GLU A 917 28.09 37.70 -15.84
CA GLU A 917 27.64 36.60 -16.70
C GLU A 917 27.70 35.25 -15.95
N ALA A 918 26.53 34.61 -15.78
CA ALA A 918 26.43 33.25 -15.24
C ALA A 918 26.71 32.19 -16.34
N PRO A 919 27.31 31.05 -15.99
CA PRO A 919 27.55 29.96 -16.94
C PRO A 919 26.24 29.38 -17.49
N SER A 920 26.13 29.31 -18.82
CA SER A 920 24.94 28.82 -19.52
C SER A 920 24.90 27.29 -19.69
N HIS A 921 26.01 26.59 -19.46
CA HIS A 921 26.13 25.13 -19.63
C HIS A 921 26.58 24.44 -18.34
N VAL A 922 26.10 23.21 -18.12
CA VAL A 922 26.34 22.42 -16.89
C VAL A 922 27.85 22.22 -16.62
N SER A 923 28.65 21.93 -17.66
CA SER A 923 30.10 21.71 -17.48
C SER A 923 30.84 22.97 -16.99
N ALA A 924 30.46 24.13 -17.51
CA ALA A 924 30.98 25.43 -17.09
C ALA A 924 30.54 25.77 -15.65
N PHE A 925 29.28 25.49 -15.31
CA PHE A 925 28.74 25.66 -13.97
C PHE A 925 29.43 24.77 -12.93
N LEU A 926 29.61 23.47 -13.23
CA LEU A 926 30.31 22.54 -12.34
C LEU A 926 31.76 22.96 -12.10
N LYS A 927 32.47 23.46 -13.11
CA LYS A 927 33.83 24.03 -12.94
C LYS A 927 33.83 25.25 -12.02
N GLN A 928 32.86 26.16 -12.20
CA GLN A 928 32.70 27.34 -11.34
C GLN A 928 32.43 26.93 -9.88
N ARG A 929 31.47 26.03 -9.65
CA ARG A 929 31.10 25.57 -8.31
C ARG A 929 32.19 24.76 -7.63
N LEU A 930 32.91 23.93 -8.39
CA LEU A 930 34.07 23.20 -7.88
C LEU A 930 35.13 24.19 -7.36
N ARG A 931 35.44 25.24 -8.14
CA ARG A 931 36.40 26.28 -7.74
C ARG A 931 35.96 26.98 -6.44
N TRP A 932 34.70 27.39 -6.37
CA TRP A 932 34.16 28.09 -5.20
C TRP A 932 34.15 27.22 -3.95
N THR A 933 33.66 25.99 -4.06
CA THR A 933 33.58 25.07 -2.91
C THR A 933 34.97 24.73 -2.39
N LEU A 934 35.91 24.46 -3.31
CA LEU A 934 37.30 24.18 -2.94
C LEU A 934 37.98 25.41 -2.32
N GLY A 935 37.77 26.60 -2.88
CA GLY A 935 38.28 27.85 -2.34
C GLY A 935 37.75 28.14 -0.94
N MET A 936 36.44 27.97 -0.72
CA MET A 936 35.84 28.09 0.62
C MET A 936 36.44 27.10 1.62
N LEU A 937 36.73 25.86 1.20
CA LEU A 937 37.40 24.86 2.04
C LEU A 937 38.84 25.25 2.36
N GLN A 938 39.58 25.76 1.38
CA GLN A 938 40.95 26.25 1.56
C GLN A 938 40.99 27.44 2.52
N THR A 939 40.14 28.45 2.31
CA THR A 939 40.01 29.63 3.17
C THR A 939 39.62 29.23 4.59
N SER A 940 38.61 28.39 4.73
CA SER A 940 38.17 27.89 6.04
C SER A 940 39.27 27.12 6.76
N TRP A 941 40.05 26.31 6.05
CA TRP A 941 41.19 25.58 6.61
C TRP A 941 42.35 26.50 7.01
N LYS A 942 42.72 27.45 6.15
CA LYS A 942 43.77 28.46 6.41
C LYS A 942 43.43 29.27 7.67
N HIS A 943 42.17 29.67 7.80
CA HIS A 943 41.70 30.51 8.90
C HIS A 943 41.07 29.75 10.07
N ARG A 944 41.12 28.41 10.12
CA ARG A 944 40.48 27.57 11.16
C ARG A 944 40.76 27.99 12.62
N ARG A 945 41.89 28.64 12.88
CA ARG A 945 42.24 29.17 14.22
C ARG A 945 41.23 30.22 14.71
N THR A 946 40.50 30.90 13.83
CA THR A 946 39.45 31.86 14.23
C THR A 946 38.30 31.21 15.01
N ILE A 947 38.10 29.89 14.84
CA ILE A 947 37.16 29.09 15.64
C ILE A 947 37.66 29.01 17.08
N ALA A 948 38.93 28.63 17.28
CA ALA A 948 39.55 28.55 18.60
C ALA A 948 39.71 29.93 19.26
N GLU A 949 39.84 30.99 18.45
CA GLU A 949 39.84 32.38 18.90
C GLU A 949 38.43 32.92 19.23
N PHE A 950 37.36 32.10 19.11
CA PHE A 950 35.97 32.47 19.32
C PHE A 950 35.51 33.73 18.56
N ARG A 951 36.10 33.99 17.39
CA ARG A 951 35.68 35.13 16.55
C ARG A 951 34.35 34.80 15.87
N PRO A 952 33.42 35.76 15.70
CA PRO A 952 32.14 35.52 15.03
C PRO A 952 32.26 34.89 13.64
N ILE A 953 33.24 35.34 12.84
CA ILE A 953 33.55 34.79 11.51
C ILE A 953 33.95 33.30 11.57
N GLY A 954 34.61 32.87 12.64
CA GLY A 954 35.05 31.49 12.84
C GLY A 954 33.91 30.61 13.33
N VAL A 955 33.28 31.00 14.44
CA VAL A 955 32.25 30.19 15.11
C VAL A 955 30.94 30.14 14.31
N ILE A 956 30.63 31.16 13.51
CA ILE A 956 29.38 31.18 12.75
C ILE A 956 29.66 30.87 11.27
N SER A 957 30.42 31.70 10.58
CA SER A 957 30.49 31.65 9.11
C SER A 957 31.35 30.50 8.59
N ILE A 958 32.52 30.23 9.20
CA ILE A 958 33.34 29.07 8.83
C ILE A 958 32.63 27.76 9.18
N LEU A 959 31.95 27.70 10.34
CA LEU A 959 31.16 26.53 10.69
C LEU A 959 29.97 26.35 9.73
N ASP A 960 29.24 27.40 9.35
CA ASP A 960 28.16 27.30 8.35
C ASP A 960 28.73 26.87 6.97
N ALA A 961 29.88 27.39 6.54
CA ALA A 961 30.50 27.01 5.28
C ALA A 961 30.99 25.55 5.24
N ILE A 962 31.66 25.06 6.30
CA ILE A 962 32.14 23.68 6.36
C ILE A 962 31.02 22.73 6.77
N TRP A 963 30.39 22.95 7.90
CA TRP A 963 29.44 21.99 8.46
C TRP A 963 28.10 22.06 7.76
N PHE A 964 27.53 23.24 7.52
CA PHE A 964 26.21 23.29 6.91
C PHE A 964 26.27 23.06 5.41
N SER A 965 27.05 23.86 4.67
CA SER A 965 27.07 23.77 3.20
C SER A 965 27.62 22.43 2.69
N LEU A 966 28.68 21.90 3.31
CA LEU A 966 29.29 20.65 2.86
C LEU A 966 28.54 19.41 3.37
N LEU A 967 28.31 19.28 4.68
CA LEU A 967 27.71 18.06 5.25
C LEU A 967 26.29 17.84 4.72
N THR A 968 25.47 18.91 4.64
CA THR A 968 24.12 18.77 4.09
C THR A 968 24.15 18.41 2.61
N SER A 969 25.14 18.89 1.85
CA SER A 969 25.36 18.44 0.47
C SER A 969 25.70 16.95 0.39
N PHE A 970 26.47 16.40 1.35
CA PHE A 970 26.75 14.96 1.42
C PHE A 970 25.54 14.10 1.81
N LEU A 971 24.67 14.62 2.68
CA LEU A 971 23.48 13.90 3.14
C LEU A 971 22.28 14.05 2.20
N SER A 972 22.26 15.09 1.36
CA SER A 972 21.17 15.38 0.42
C SER A 972 20.85 14.23 -0.55
N PRO A 973 21.83 13.49 -1.12
CA PRO A 973 21.55 12.31 -1.94
C PRO A 973 20.78 11.21 -1.20
N LEU A 974 21.07 10.97 0.08
CA LEU A 974 20.36 9.97 0.89
C LEU A 974 18.90 10.36 1.08
N VAL A 975 18.66 11.65 1.30
CA VAL A 975 17.32 12.23 1.39
C VAL A 975 16.57 12.07 0.06
N ASP A 976 17.22 12.33 -1.09
CA ASP A 976 16.59 12.11 -2.41
C ASP A 976 16.28 10.64 -2.68
N LEU A 977 17.12 9.70 -2.23
CA LEU A 977 16.83 8.27 -2.32
C LEU A 977 15.63 7.86 -1.46
N LEU A 978 15.46 8.46 -0.28
CA LEU A 978 14.26 8.27 0.54
C LEU A 978 13.00 8.71 -0.22
N LEU A 979 13.02 9.88 -0.87
CA LEU A 979 11.90 10.36 -1.69
C LEU A 979 11.58 9.41 -2.85
N ILE A 980 12.60 8.94 -3.56
CA ILE A 980 12.42 7.99 -4.67
C ILE A 980 11.79 6.69 -4.14
N SER A 981 12.24 6.17 -3.00
CA SER A 981 11.67 4.96 -2.41
C SER A 981 10.19 5.11 -2.04
N ILE A 982 9.79 6.28 -1.54
CA ILE A 982 8.39 6.59 -1.21
C ILE A 982 7.57 6.74 -2.49
N LEU A 983 8.12 7.38 -3.53
CA LEU A 983 7.44 7.50 -4.82
C LEU A 983 7.22 6.14 -5.48
N ILE A 984 8.21 5.25 -5.43
CA ILE A 984 8.06 3.87 -5.92
C ILE A 984 6.95 3.15 -5.13
N LYS A 985 6.93 3.28 -3.80
CA LYS A 985 5.85 2.70 -2.96
C LYS A 985 4.48 3.27 -3.33
N LEU A 986 4.37 4.57 -3.59
CA LEU A 986 3.12 5.22 -3.97
C LEU A 986 2.63 4.79 -5.37
N ILE A 987 3.55 4.68 -6.33
CA ILE A 987 3.24 4.18 -7.68
C ILE A 987 2.79 2.72 -7.61
N TYR A 988 3.51 1.90 -6.83
CA TYR A 988 3.14 0.50 -6.60
C TYR A 988 1.75 0.39 -5.96
N LEU A 989 1.45 1.24 -4.97
CA LEU A 989 0.13 1.32 -4.35
C LEU A 989 -0.97 1.68 -5.35
N ALA A 990 -0.74 2.72 -6.15
CA ALA A 990 -1.68 3.16 -7.17
C ALA A 990 -1.91 2.10 -8.26
N ALA A 991 -0.89 1.29 -8.55
CA ALA A 991 -0.98 0.20 -9.51
C ALA A 991 -1.72 -1.03 -8.95
N THR A 992 -1.60 -1.29 -7.64
CA THR A 992 -2.14 -2.52 -6.99
C THR A 992 -3.47 -2.30 -6.28
N GLY A 993 -3.98 -1.06 -6.20
CA GLY A 993 -5.28 -0.75 -5.58
C GLY A 993 -5.34 -1.00 -4.06
N GLY A 994 -4.24 -1.35 -3.41
CA GLY A 994 -4.18 -1.51 -1.95
C GLY A 994 -4.41 -0.18 -1.22
N SER A 995 -4.91 -0.24 0.02
CA SER A 995 -5.06 0.95 0.89
C SER A 995 -3.94 1.12 1.91
N ASP A 996 -3.19 0.05 2.22
CA ASP A 996 -2.47 -0.05 3.50
C ASP A 996 -0.95 0.14 3.42
N ILE A 997 -0.40 0.51 2.26
CA ILE A 997 1.04 0.81 2.11
C ILE A 997 1.39 2.19 2.70
N ILE A 998 0.39 3.04 2.96
CA ILE A 998 0.58 4.35 3.60
C ILE A 998 0.47 4.18 5.13
N GLY A 999 1.53 3.65 5.74
CA GLY A 999 1.72 3.85 7.17
C GLY A 999 1.84 5.34 7.52
N PRO A 1000 1.79 5.71 8.82
CA PRO A 1000 1.92 7.11 9.25
C PRO A 1000 3.28 7.73 8.87
N LEU A 1001 4.32 6.90 8.70
CA LEU A 1001 5.68 7.32 8.39
C LEU A 1001 5.82 7.93 6.97
N PRO A 1002 5.30 7.32 5.88
CA PRO A 1002 5.19 7.96 4.56
C PRO A 1002 4.54 9.35 4.58
N VAL A 1003 3.46 9.56 5.34
CA VAL A 1003 2.75 10.85 5.42
C VAL A 1003 3.62 11.92 6.07
N ALA A 1004 4.28 11.60 7.18
CA ALA A 1004 5.19 12.53 7.86
C ALA A 1004 6.35 12.97 6.96
N VAL A 1005 6.94 12.02 6.21
CA VAL A 1005 8.03 12.33 5.27
C VAL A 1005 7.51 13.18 4.11
N ILE A 1006 6.38 12.85 3.50
CA ILE A 1006 5.78 13.68 2.44
C ILE A 1006 5.48 15.10 2.97
N GLY A 1007 4.85 15.20 4.14
CA GLY A 1007 4.56 16.48 4.81
C GLY A 1007 5.82 17.31 5.04
N SER A 1008 6.91 16.69 5.48
CA SER A 1008 8.18 17.41 5.69
C SER A 1008 8.82 17.93 4.40
N TYR A 1009 8.63 17.27 3.26
CA TYR A 1009 9.04 17.82 1.96
C TYR A 1009 8.25 19.08 1.60
N PHE A 1010 6.94 19.08 1.84
CA PHE A 1010 6.12 20.29 1.68
C PHE A 1010 6.57 21.42 2.62
N VAL A 1011 6.98 21.09 3.85
CA VAL A 1011 7.54 22.08 4.78
C VAL A 1011 8.86 22.67 4.25
N LEU A 1012 9.76 21.87 3.68
CA LEU A 1012 10.99 22.38 3.05
C LEU A 1012 10.68 23.31 1.86
N LEU A 1013 9.73 22.92 1.01
CA LEU A 1013 9.30 23.75 -0.13
C LEU A 1013 8.70 25.08 0.35
N ALA A 1014 7.84 25.03 1.37
CA ALA A 1014 7.28 26.23 1.97
C ALA A 1014 8.37 27.13 2.58
N LEU A 1015 9.39 26.55 3.22
CA LEU A 1015 10.51 27.30 3.76
C LEU A 1015 11.32 28.01 2.67
N ASP A 1016 11.61 27.34 1.55
CA ASP A 1016 12.27 27.96 0.41
C ASP A 1016 11.42 29.09 -0.19
N MET A 1017 10.09 28.89 -0.29
CA MET A 1017 9.15 29.93 -0.71
C MET A 1017 9.21 31.17 0.18
N VAL A 1018 9.17 30.98 1.50
CA VAL A 1018 9.24 32.06 2.47
C VAL A 1018 10.57 32.83 2.34
N ASN A 1019 11.69 32.13 2.18
CA ASN A 1019 12.99 32.78 1.95
C ASN A 1019 13.02 33.59 0.64
N THR A 1020 12.45 33.07 -0.44
CA THR A 1020 12.33 33.79 -1.71
C THR A 1020 11.44 35.03 -1.58
N LEU A 1021 10.28 34.92 -0.91
CA LEU A 1021 9.39 36.04 -0.65
C LEU A 1021 10.05 37.10 0.22
N ALA A 1022 10.79 36.70 1.25
CA ALA A 1022 11.57 37.62 2.09
C ALA A 1022 12.66 38.34 1.29
N ALA A 1023 13.35 37.65 0.38
CA ALA A 1023 14.33 38.27 -0.51
C ALA A 1023 13.67 39.35 -1.41
N PHE A 1024 12.51 39.06 -2.00
CA PHE A 1024 11.76 40.05 -2.79
C PHE A 1024 11.28 41.23 -1.97
N TRP A 1025 10.88 40.99 -0.72
CA TRP A 1025 10.50 42.04 0.23
C TRP A 1025 11.67 42.98 0.52
N PHE A 1026 12.86 42.43 0.83
CA PHE A 1026 14.05 43.24 1.09
C PHE A 1026 14.51 44.02 -0.13
N GLU A 1027 14.42 43.44 -1.32
CA GLU A 1027 14.80 44.10 -2.57
C GLU A 1027 13.75 45.06 -3.11
N LYS A 1028 12.52 45.01 -2.59
CA LYS A 1028 11.35 45.73 -3.13
C LYS A 1028 11.13 45.43 -4.63
N ARG A 1029 11.46 44.21 -5.06
CA ARG A 1029 11.34 43.74 -6.45
C ARG A 1029 10.76 42.33 -6.44
N PHE A 1030 9.51 42.22 -6.88
CA PHE A 1030 8.82 40.95 -6.98
C PHE A 1030 8.91 40.39 -8.40
N ASP A 1031 9.17 39.08 -8.53
CA ASP A 1031 9.19 38.39 -9.82
C ASP A 1031 8.51 37.02 -9.69
N TRP A 1032 7.32 36.87 -10.32
CA TRP A 1032 6.54 35.63 -10.30
C TRP A 1032 7.28 34.45 -10.93
N ARG A 1033 8.13 34.68 -11.94
CA ARG A 1033 8.85 33.61 -12.62
C ARG A 1033 9.86 32.96 -11.68
N LEU A 1034 10.56 33.79 -10.92
CA LEU A 1034 11.53 33.36 -9.92
C LEU A 1034 10.84 32.73 -8.70
N LEU A 1035 9.65 33.19 -8.31
CA LEU A 1035 8.88 32.50 -7.28
C LEU A 1035 8.54 31.07 -7.73
N LEU A 1036 7.89 30.92 -8.89
CA LEU A 1036 7.49 29.60 -9.41
C LEU A 1036 8.68 28.65 -9.67
N LEU A 1037 9.88 29.18 -9.92
CA LEU A 1037 11.09 28.38 -10.10
C LEU A 1037 11.59 27.75 -8.79
N THR A 1038 11.28 28.33 -7.64
CA THR A 1038 11.81 27.90 -6.34
C THR A 1038 11.51 26.42 -6.01
N PRO A 1039 10.27 25.89 -6.11
CA PRO A 1039 10.03 24.47 -5.87
C PRO A 1039 10.77 23.56 -6.86
N VAL A 1040 10.99 24.04 -8.09
CA VAL A 1040 11.70 23.29 -9.13
C VAL A 1040 13.20 23.20 -8.84
N LEU A 1041 13.80 24.14 -8.10
CA LEU A 1041 15.23 24.08 -7.72
C LEU A 1041 15.61 22.79 -6.98
N ARG A 1042 14.66 22.17 -6.29
CA ARG A 1042 14.86 20.90 -5.58
C ARG A 1042 15.12 19.73 -6.53
N PHE A 1043 14.74 19.86 -7.80
CA PHE A 1043 14.88 18.86 -8.85
C PHE A 1043 15.85 19.35 -9.93
N GLY A 1044 16.89 18.57 -10.21
CA GLY A 1044 17.98 18.92 -11.12
C GLY A 1044 19.04 19.89 -10.53
N TYR A 1045 18.66 21.11 -10.15
CA TYR A 1045 19.65 22.15 -9.77
C TYR A 1045 20.41 21.81 -8.48
N ARG A 1046 19.69 21.41 -7.41
CA ARG A 1046 20.32 20.98 -6.16
C ARG A 1046 21.27 19.80 -6.36
N GLN A 1047 20.94 18.89 -7.27
CA GLN A 1047 21.76 17.72 -7.60
C GLN A 1047 23.11 18.13 -8.19
N LEU A 1048 23.13 19.16 -9.05
CA LEU A 1048 24.38 19.73 -9.55
C LEU A 1048 25.25 20.33 -8.43
N ILE A 1049 24.64 20.98 -7.44
CA ILE A 1049 25.37 21.57 -6.30
C ILE A 1049 26.05 20.48 -5.47
N TYR A 1050 25.33 19.44 -5.05
CA TYR A 1050 25.96 18.40 -4.23
C TYR A 1050 26.98 17.57 -5.03
N ILE A 1051 26.77 17.34 -6.34
CA ILE A 1051 27.75 16.67 -7.21
C ILE A 1051 29.07 17.47 -7.20
N SER A 1052 28.98 18.80 -7.35
CA SER A 1052 30.15 19.67 -7.31
C SER A 1052 30.83 19.66 -5.94
N SER A 1053 30.05 19.55 -4.86
CA SER A 1053 30.56 19.51 -3.48
C SER A 1053 31.29 18.20 -3.17
N ILE A 1054 30.71 17.06 -3.56
CA ILE A 1054 31.34 15.74 -3.47
C ILE A 1054 32.65 15.74 -4.27
N HIS A 1055 32.64 16.27 -5.49
CA HIS A 1055 33.84 16.38 -6.31
C HIS A 1055 34.91 17.27 -5.68
N ALA A 1056 34.51 18.37 -5.04
CA ALA A 1056 35.42 19.26 -4.31
C ALA A 1056 36.13 18.55 -3.16
N VAL A 1057 35.41 17.74 -2.37
CA VAL A 1057 36.03 16.95 -1.29
C VAL A 1057 36.95 15.88 -1.82
N ILE A 1058 36.55 15.13 -2.85
CA ILE A 1058 37.41 14.14 -3.50
C ILE A 1058 38.72 14.81 -3.96
N ARG A 1059 38.63 16.00 -4.58
CA ARG A 1059 39.79 16.79 -5.01
C ARG A 1059 40.63 17.30 -3.84
N ALA A 1060 39.99 17.75 -2.76
CA ALA A 1060 40.67 18.20 -1.54
C ALA A 1060 41.46 17.06 -0.87
N VAL A 1061 40.82 15.91 -0.65
CA VAL A 1061 41.44 14.71 -0.04
C VAL A 1061 42.56 14.14 -0.91
N SER A 1062 42.39 14.22 -2.24
CA SER A 1062 43.35 13.70 -3.20
C SER A 1062 44.51 14.65 -3.52
N GLY A 1063 44.52 15.89 -2.99
CA GLY A 1063 45.59 16.87 -3.19
C GLY A 1063 45.72 17.44 -4.62
N ARG A 1064 44.84 17.03 -5.57
CA ARG A 1064 44.85 17.50 -6.96
C ARG A 1064 44.05 18.79 -7.13
N LEU A 1065 44.60 19.90 -6.66
CA LEU A 1065 43.98 21.22 -6.72
C LEU A 1065 44.04 21.80 -8.15
N PRO A 1066 42.91 22.21 -8.76
CA PRO A 1066 42.92 22.92 -10.03
C PRO A 1066 43.51 24.32 -9.88
N GLY A 1067 44.36 24.74 -10.82
CA GLY A 1067 44.82 26.13 -10.93
C GLY A 1067 43.73 27.07 -11.48
N TRP A 1068 44.03 28.35 -11.60
CA TRP A 1068 43.12 29.34 -12.20
C TRP A 1068 42.81 28.96 -13.66
N GLN A 1069 41.64 28.37 -13.89
CA GLN A 1069 41.19 27.92 -15.21
C GLN A 1069 40.02 28.79 -15.69
N LYS A 1070 40.13 29.28 -16.92
CA LYS A 1070 39.20 30.24 -17.52
C LYS A 1070 37.93 29.58 -18.06
N LEU A 1071 36.79 30.28 -17.93
CA LEU A 1071 35.50 29.95 -18.57
C LEU A 1071 35.43 30.61 -19.96
N GLN A 1072 34.97 29.89 -20.98
CA GLN A 1072 34.71 30.48 -22.30
C GLN A 1072 33.45 31.38 -22.21
N ARG A 1073 33.60 32.69 -22.44
CA ARG A 1073 32.53 33.69 -22.35
C ARG A 1073 31.86 33.94 -23.70
N ARG A 1074 30.55 34.20 -23.71
CA ARG A 1074 29.81 34.68 -24.88
C ARG A 1074 29.60 36.19 -24.73
N ALA A 1075 29.93 36.97 -25.75
CA ALA A 1075 29.67 38.41 -25.79
C ALA A 1075 28.17 38.72 -25.98
N ALA A 1076 27.28 38.08 -25.21
CA ALA A 1076 25.87 38.44 -25.16
C ALA A 1076 25.72 39.75 -24.39
N GLU A 1077 24.85 40.65 -24.85
CA GLU A 1077 24.71 42.03 -24.38
C GLU A 1077 24.77 42.17 -22.84
N LEU A 1078 25.93 42.54 -22.31
CA LEU A 1078 26.16 42.87 -20.90
C LEU A 1078 25.48 44.21 -20.57
N GLY A 1079 24.15 44.25 -20.57
CA GLY A 1079 23.36 45.44 -20.26
C GLY A 1079 22.89 45.48 -18.81
N VAL A 1080 22.74 46.68 -18.24
CA VAL A 1080 21.81 46.88 -17.13
C VAL A 1080 20.41 46.59 -17.71
N PRO A 1081 19.61 45.67 -17.12
CA PRO A 1081 18.26 45.42 -17.61
C PRO A 1081 17.49 46.74 -17.67
N THR A 1082 17.04 47.14 -18.85
CA THR A 1082 16.15 48.30 -19.00
C THR A 1082 14.89 48.04 -18.17
N GLU A 1083 14.52 49.01 -17.33
CA GLU A 1083 13.37 48.92 -16.42
C GLU A 1083 12.16 48.28 -17.11
N ARG A 1084 11.79 47.08 -16.66
CA ARG A 1084 10.47 46.51 -16.91
C ARG A 1084 9.63 46.65 -15.65
N VAL A 1085 8.70 47.59 -15.73
CA VAL A 1085 7.46 47.75 -14.96
C VAL A 1085 7.63 47.87 -13.44
N SER A 1086 7.81 49.11 -12.98
CA SER A 1086 7.29 49.52 -11.68
C SER A 1086 5.75 49.48 -11.71
N MET A 1087 5.15 48.73 -10.79
CA MET A 1087 3.72 48.90 -10.43
C MET A 1087 3.60 50.07 -9.42
N PRO A 1088 2.43 50.73 -9.33
CA PRO A 1088 2.27 52.01 -8.64
C PRO A 1088 2.52 51.90 -7.12
N GLU A 1089 3.02 52.97 -6.52
CA GLU A 1089 3.30 53.15 -5.07
C GLU A 1089 2.08 52.99 -4.12
N ALA A 1090 0.96 52.42 -4.56
CA ALA A 1090 -0.30 52.45 -3.83
C ALA A 1090 -0.49 51.37 -2.74
N LEU A 1091 0.48 50.48 -2.49
CA LEU A 1091 0.32 49.37 -1.53
C LEU A 1091 1.19 49.46 -0.25
N PHE A 1092 2.03 50.48 -0.10
CA PHE A 1092 2.91 50.62 1.09
C PHE A 1092 2.71 51.90 1.91
N ALA A 1093 1.71 52.72 1.58
CA ALA A 1093 1.31 53.84 2.42
C ALA A 1093 0.17 53.43 3.36
N THR A 1094 0.48 52.73 4.44
CA THR A 1094 -0.35 52.83 5.66
C THR A 1094 0.44 52.52 6.93
N ARG A 1095 0.58 53.57 7.74
CA ARG A 1095 0.68 53.62 9.20
C ARG A 1095 1.96 53.08 9.87
N ARG A 1096 2.91 54.00 10.03
CA ARG A 1096 3.51 54.24 11.36
C ARG A 1096 2.41 54.78 12.29
N GLY A 1097 2.18 54.13 13.43
CA GLY A 1097 1.42 54.72 14.54
C GLY A 1097 0.68 53.71 15.39
N ALA A 1098 1.02 53.70 16.69
CA ALA A 1098 0.35 53.09 17.83
C ALA A 1098 0.49 51.54 17.92
N GLY A 1099 0.97 50.93 19.00
CA GLY A 1099 0.83 51.30 20.41
C GLY A 1099 -0.59 51.02 20.88
N PHE A 1100 -0.82 49.83 21.45
CA PHE A 1100 -1.65 49.56 22.64
C PHE A 1100 -2.17 48.11 22.64
N LEU A 1101 -1.73 47.37 23.66
CA LEU A 1101 -2.50 46.31 24.32
C LEU A 1101 -3.54 46.98 25.22
N ALA A 1102 -4.73 46.39 25.28
CA ALA A 1102 -5.75 46.43 26.35
C ALA A 1102 -7.13 46.90 25.86
N GLY A 1103 -8.15 46.09 26.18
CA GLY A 1103 -9.54 46.56 26.17
C GLY A 1103 -10.55 45.52 25.68
N ALA A 1104 -10.74 44.45 26.44
CA ALA A 1104 -11.97 43.69 26.38
C ALA A 1104 -13.12 44.53 26.98
N ALA A 1105 -14.30 44.51 26.33
CA ALA A 1105 -15.61 44.25 26.94
C ALA A 1105 -16.77 45.01 26.26
N LYS A 1106 -17.83 44.21 25.99
CA LYS A 1106 -19.27 44.50 26.17
C LYS A 1106 -20.03 45.36 25.16
N LYS A 1107 -21.12 44.72 24.67
CA LYS A 1107 -22.51 45.21 24.50
C LYS A 1107 -22.73 46.29 23.43
N ASP A 1108 -23.85 46.39 22.72
CA ASP A 1108 -25.17 45.76 22.79
C ASP A 1108 -25.82 45.95 21.39
N ARG A 1109 -26.60 44.95 20.99
CA ARG A 1109 -27.94 44.97 20.34
C ARG A 1109 -28.34 45.99 19.24
N GLY A 1110 -28.99 45.43 18.20
CA GLY A 1110 -30.12 46.02 17.44
C GLY A 1110 -29.82 46.37 15.98
N ALA A 1111 -30.00 45.47 14.99
CA ALA A 1111 -31.23 45.15 14.22
C ALA A 1111 -31.60 46.21 13.14
N PRO A 1112 -32.37 45.89 12.06
CA PRO A 1112 -31.86 45.33 10.80
C PRO A 1112 -32.37 46.01 9.49
N ALA A 1113 -31.80 45.55 8.36
CA ALA A 1113 -32.38 45.44 6.99
C ALA A 1113 -32.62 46.74 6.16
N PRO A 1114 -32.66 46.68 4.81
CA PRO A 1114 -32.65 45.52 3.90
C PRO A 1114 -31.33 45.20 3.19
#